data_AF-A0A5N4B582-F1
#
_entry.id   AF-A0A5N4B582-F1
#
_cell.length_a   1.000
_cell.length_b   1.000
_cell.length_c   1.000
_cell.angle_alpha   90.00
_cell.angle_beta   90.00
_cell.angle_gamma   90.00
#
_symmetry.space_group_name_H-M   'P 1'
#
loop_
_entity.id
_entity.type
_entity.pdbx_description
1 polymer ?
#
loop_
_entity_poly.entity_id
_entity_poly.type
_entity_poly.pdbx_seq_one_letter_code
_entity_poly.pdbx_strand_id
1 'polypeptide(L)'
;MLWYMLLICCSLSVHLRQGLCDVHTNTVKTGPKAKKVSRMAEIPNWPDKRPLWTENSLNLLLKGVDNVPEEYVELETIIESSEEFPIPFPIDSVRCNTLSRTTPKQSLEKYINSAYPVIHENVLPLLSSFLNHKQRLGNARERNFYQNMTVVELVDRLLSKRAVIFLNAHDNYLLVDGTKGFGKWETIGTEAQSEKLTLEKCISYDEIKLSALLSVSSHTHFINNGNRNNEGVPKRINIENEGVIIGLIGTRFEKPKVMEYADIVITSTQNTYGNGYGNQFAPTLRTIFSGFYGEPCFLYENAVELKKQKPDRFKELDDGILFDNHVYSKRLALSMDTLLFEANQRARTQGTTAFVHVVGLGLGVWKISPHQNSLFVDTFAKRIISLGPHLGSISDIVFAYLGSITSCGGYKSGDIIPIPGHPRSGIKVIISNREPHTKLAGDDAGKLLVVSYAWDGNALPGNEFWHGSLSGSGDPAAASSTQIAELHNPHINSKVAGKNLRVAGTFGVVPLSIYRSVAQVSDPNIPNWPKKRPLWTKARLNFLLQEAEDVHEEHTTLDSIIKSSAQFPIAFPIDSVRSKTLSSEIPKQSLEKYINSVYPVIHENVLPLLSSFLQHKQTFGNARERKLYQNMTVVALVDRLLANRAVAFLNQADDYLLMDGTRGAGNWETIGTENETNILNLDKYISYDEIKLSALLSVSSYTHFVNNGNRYNEGVVNKTNVEYDGVIIGLIGARFEKSNVMEYAEVLVTADQNTYKNGYGNQLPPTLRAIFSDFYEEPCFIYEKAIEFNASFPGRFKPLSNGTLFDDQVYSKRLALSIDTLLFEANERAKMQRTTAFVHVVGLGLGVWKISPHQQSLFLDTFATRIIGLGNHLHAISDIVFAYFGSNMTCGGYQSGDTIPIPGHPKSGIKIILNKREPHTKLADDDMGKLLVVSYAWDGNAYPGNEFWLGSLSASGDPAAASSTQIAELHNPRINDKVAGKHLRIAGTFGILPFSKYRTVAILAKPRLANLKSDMTQV
;
A
#
# COMPACT_ATOMS: atom_id res chain seq x y z
N MET A 1 -43.92 53.08 -16.23
CA MET A 1 -43.71 54.29 -15.40
C MET A 1 -44.00 53.92 -13.95
N LEU A 2 -43.30 54.40 -12.94
CA LEU A 2 -42.04 55.12 -12.86
C LEU A 2 -41.42 54.80 -11.46
N TRP A 3 -40.10 54.91 -11.33
CA TRP A 3 -39.39 55.73 -10.33
C TRP A 3 -40.13 56.14 -9.05
N TYR A 4 -39.52 56.25 -7.86
CA TYR A 4 -38.17 56.07 -7.31
C TYR A 4 -38.32 56.52 -5.83
N MET A 5 -37.44 56.08 -4.93
CA MET A 5 -37.13 56.67 -3.60
C MET A 5 -38.10 57.66 -2.89
N LEU A 6 -38.36 57.42 -1.60
CA LEU A 6 -38.05 58.43 -0.56
C LEU A 6 -37.81 57.79 0.83
N LEU A 7 -36.78 58.30 1.50
CA LEU A 7 -36.39 58.37 2.94
C LEU A 7 -37.28 57.74 4.05
N ILE A 8 -36.84 57.48 5.30
CA ILE A 8 -35.59 57.26 6.07
C ILE A 8 -35.94 57.44 7.58
N CYS A 9 -35.52 56.49 8.43
CA CYS A 9 -35.19 56.58 9.89
C CYS A 9 -36.20 56.90 11.03
N CYS A 10 -35.81 56.35 12.22
CA CYS A 10 -36.23 56.63 13.62
C CYS A 10 -37.61 56.09 14.10
N SER A 11 -37.80 55.61 15.35
CA SER A 11 -36.88 55.46 16.52
C SER A 11 -37.42 54.52 17.64
N LEU A 12 -36.48 53.97 18.42
CA LEU A 12 -36.50 53.36 19.79
C LEU A 12 -37.81 53.00 20.57
N SER A 13 -37.84 51.72 21.03
CA SER A 13 -37.89 51.20 22.43
C SER A 13 -38.96 51.61 23.48
N VAL A 14 -39.55 50.59 24.14
CA VAL A 14 -39.91 50.39 25.59
C VAL A 14 -40.98 49.26 25.67
N HIS A 15 -40.76 48.05 26.23
CA HIS A 15 -40.78 47.61 27.66
C HIS A 15 -42.16 47.75 28.37
N LEU A 16 -42.70 46.83 29.21
CA LEU A 16 -42.29 45.49 29.72
C LEU A 16 -43.48 44.82 30.52
N ARG A 17 -43.27 43.60 31.07
CA ARG A 17 -44.06 42.82 32.08
C ARG A 17 -45.20 41.95 31.51
N GLN A 18 -45.36 40.65 31.84
CA GLN A 18 -44.63 39.64 32.66
C GLN A 18 -44.60 38.28 31.88
N GLY A 19 -43.83 37.23 32.21
CA GLY A 19 -42.74 37.09 33.19
C GLY A 19 -42.81 35.80 34.06
N LEU A 20 -41.74 34.97 34.04
CA LEU A 20 -41.32 33.92 35.01
C LEU A 20 -42.16 32.61 35.02
N CYS A 21 -41.62 31.38 34.98
CA CYS A 21 -40.28 30.77 35.14
C CYS A 21 -40.18 29.52 34.21
N ASP A 22 -39.16 28.64 34.13
CA ASP A 22 -37.67 28.60 34.16
C ASP A 22 -37.25 27.13 33.81
N VAL A 23 -36.02 26.68 33.52
CA VAL A 23 -34.66 27.26 33.47
C VAL A 23 -33.82 26.62 32.33
N HIS A 24 -32.50 26.88 32.26
CA HIS A 24 -31.57 26.48 31.18
C HIS A 24 -31.09 25.02 31.11
N THR A 25 -30.82 24.56 29.88
CA THR A 25 -29.45 24.13 29.49
C THR A 25 -29.07 24.71 28.11
N ASN A 26 -27.80 25.03 27.89
CA ASN A 26 -27.34 25.80 26.72
C ASN A 26 -27.11 24.94 25.46
N THR A 27 -27.74 25.30 24.34
CA THR A 27 -27.35 24.83 23.01
C THR A 27 -26.41 25.83 22.32
N VAL A 28 -25.17 25.42 22.09
CA VAL A 28 -24.20 26.20 21.31
C VAL A 28 -24.61 26.22 19.84
N LYS A 29 -24.69 27.42 19.25
CA LYS A 29 -25.05 27.62 17.83
C LYS A 29 -23.97 27.03 16.92
N THR A 30 -24.30 25.97 16.19
CA THR A 30 -23.48 25.48 15.08
C THR A 30 -23.44 26.49 13.94
N GLY A 31 -22.24 26.73 13.38
CA GLY A 31 -22.00 27.67 12.28
C GLY A 31 -22.69 27.31 10.96
N PRO A 32 -22.50 28.15 9.91
CA PRO A 32 -23.27 28.04 8.67
C PRO A 32 -23.02 26.71 7.95
N LYS A 33 -24.12 26.05 7.56
CA LYS A 33 -24.11 24.76 6.84
C LYS A 33 -23.28 24.87 5.56
N ALA A 34 -22.29 23.99 5.41
CA ALA A 34 -21.49 23.88 4.20
C ALA A 34 -22.40 23.68 2.98
N LYS A 35 -22.24 24.52 1.95
CA LYS A 35 -22.93 24.35 0.66
C LYS A 35 -22.51 23.01 0.05
N LYS A 36 -23.47 22.27 -0.51
CA LYS A 36 -23.19 21.09 -1.35
C LYS A 36 -22.26 21.50 -2.49
N VAL A 37 -20.99 21.11 -2.41
CA VAL A 37 -20.07 21.14 -3.55
C VAL A 37 -20.64 20.19 -4.60
N SER A 38 -20.63 20.61 -5.87
CA SER A 38 -21.02 19.75 -6.99
C SER A 38 -20.19 18.47 -6.97
N ARG A 39 -20.80 17.36 -7.37
CA ARG A 39 -20.18 16.03 -7.40
C ARG A 39 -18.88 16.10 -8.22
N MET A 40 -17.72 16.22 -7.57
CA MET A 40 -16.44 15.96 -8.22
C MET A 40 -16.51 14.54 -8.79
N ALA A 41 -15.87 14.31 -9.94
CA ALA A 41 -15.57 12.95 -10.37
C ALA A 41 -14.79 12.21 -9.25
N GLU A 42 -14.73 10.88 -9.28
CA GLU A 42 -14.07 10.05 -8.25
C GLU A 42 -12.53 10.16 -8.31
N ILE A 43 -11.99 11.39 -8.37
CA ILE A 43 -10.57 11.70 -8.53
C ILE A 43 -9.80 11.05 -7.36
N PRO A 44 -8.87 10.13 -7.66
CA PRO A 44 -8.15 9.39 -6.64
C PRO A 44 -7.33 10.36 -5.78
N ASN A 45 -7.38 10.18 -4.46
CA ASN A 45 -6.36 10.79 -3.61
C ASN A 45 -5.08 9.98 -3.77
N TRP A 46 -4.20 10.39 -4.69
CA TRP A 46 -2.92 9.73 -4.94
C TRP A 46 -1.90 10.74 -5.46
N PRO A 47 -0.62 10.68 -5.01
CA PRO A 47 -0.16 9.85 -3.90
C PRO A 47 -0.78 10.30 -2.56
N ASP A 48 -1.19 9.34 -1.73
CA ASP A 48 -1.69 9.53 -0.37
C ASP A 48 -0.68 9.08 0.70
N LYS A 49 0.38 8.38 0.27
CA LYS A 49 1.45 7.83 1.11
C LYS A 49 2.80 7.99 0.41
N ARG A 50 3.84 8.15 1.22
CA ARG A 50 5.23 8.13 0.79
C ARG A 50 5.61 6.75 0.25
N PRO A 51 6.55 6.64 -0.70
CA PRO A 51 7.02 5.35 -1.18
C PRO A 51 7.74 4.60 -0.05
N LEU A 52 7.48 3.30 0.04
CA LEU A 52 8.24 2.39 0.88
C LEU A 52 9.29 1.67 0.01
N TRP A 53 10.48 1.47 0.57
CA TRP A 53 11.68 1.08 -0.16
C TRP A 53 12.14 -0.33 0.17
N THR A 54 12.43 -1.12 -0.84
CA THR A 54 13.18 -2.37 -0.67
C THR A 54 14.65 -2.04 -0.42
N GLU A 55 15.35 -2.78 0.45
CA GLU A 55 16.79 -2.54 0.68
C GLU A 55 17.58 -2.57 -0.65
N ASN A 56 17.30 -3.56 -1.52
CA ASN A 56 17.89 -3.65 -2.86
C ASN A 56 17.58 -2.44 -3.76
N SER A 57 16.34 -1.93 -3.75
CA SER A 57 15.90 -0.81 -4.58
C SER A 57 16.41 0.54 -4.08
N LEU A 58 16.60 0.67 -2.76
CA LEU A 58 17.21 1.82 -2.10
C LEU A 58 18.71 1.81 -2.33
N ASN A 59 19.36 0.65 -2.23
CA ASN A 59 20.77 0.50 -2.58
C ASN A 59 21.01 0.80 -4.07
N LEU A 60 20.11 0.41 -4.98
CA LEU A 60 20.18 0.79 -6.40
C LEU A 60 19.98 2.29 -6.63
N LEU A 61 19.10 2.95 -5.86
CA LEU A 61 18.94 4.41 -5.86
C LEU A 61 20.20 5.13 -5.37
N LEU A 62 20.79 4.64 -4.28
CA LEU A 62 21.90 5.29 -3.56
C LEU A 62 23.28 4.94 -4.14
N LYS A 63 23.39 3.95 -5.04
CA LYS A 63 24.64 3.61 -5.73
C LYS A 63 25.11 4.82 -6.54
N GLY A 64 26.26 5.37 -6.17
CA GLY A 64 26.83 6.59 -6.79
C GLY A 64 26.30 7.91 -6.23
N VAL A 65 25.50 7.89 -5.16
CA VAL A 65 25.05 9.12 -4.45
C VAL A 65 26.08 9.48 -3.38
N ASP A 66 27.18 10.07 -3.81
CA ASP A 66 28.20 10.61 -2.91
C ASP A 66 27.80 11.98 -2.34
N ASN A 67 28.24 12.28 -1.12
CA ASN A 67 28.09 13.62 -0.50
C ASN A 67 29.10 14.62 -1.09
N VAL A 68 29.14 14.75 -2.42
CA VAL A 68 29.96 15.77 -3.09
C VAL A 68 29.33 17.14 -2.82
N PRO A 69 30.08 18.14 -2.31
CA PRO A 69 29.58 19.51 -2.22
C PRO A 69 29.12 20.00 -3.59
N GLU A 70 27.99 20.70 -3.62
CA GLU A 70 27.53 21.33 -4.85
C GLU A 70 28.53 22.38 -5.33
N GLU A 71 29.08 22.17 -6.52
CA GLU A 71 29.94 23.14 -7.19
C GLU A 71 29.17 24.43 -7.47
N TYR A 72 29.87 25.56 -7.29
CA TYR A 72 29.45 26.87 -7.73
C TYR A 72 29.90 27.06 -9.18
N VAL A 73 29.00 27.54 -10.04
CA VAL A 73 29.26 27.81 -11.45
C VAL A 73 29.29 29.32 -11.64
N GLU A 74 30.44 29.82 -12.09
CA GLU A 74 30.66 31.23 -12.41
C GLU A 74 29.89 31.63 -13.69
N LEU A 75 29.58 32.92 -13.82
CA LEU A 75 28.93 33.47 -15.02
C LEU A 75 29.70 33.19 -16.31
N GLU A 76 31.03 33.30 -16.27
CA GLU A 76 31.91 33.15 -17.42
C GLU A 76 31.85 31.72 -17.98
N THR A 77 31.79 30.69 -17.12
CA THR A 77 31.64 29.29 -17.54
C THR A 77 30.34 29.04 -18.30
N ILE A 78 29.25 29.70 -17.93
CA ILE A 78 27.97 29.61 -18.67
C ILE A 78 28.05 30.35 -20.00
N ILE A 79 28.75 31.48 -20.07
CA ILE A 79 28.97 32.21 -21.33
C ILE A 79 29.81 31.35 -22.28
N GLU A 80 30.95 30.83 -21.83
CA GLU A 80 31.83 29.93 -22.60
C GLU A 80 31.05 28.71 -23.12
N SER A 81 30.36 27.99 -22.23
CA SER A 81 29.55 26.81 -22.60
C SER A 81 28.37 27.14 -23.54
N SER A 82 27.85 28.38 -23.50
CA SER A 82 26.80 28.87 -24.40
C SER A 82 27.33 29.19 -25.79
N GLU A 83 28.52 29.79 -25.90
CA GLU A 83 29.15 30.06 -27.21
C GLU A 83 29.70 28.77 -27.87
N GLU A 84 30.10 27.75 -27.08
CA GLU A 84 30.52 26.44 -27.57
C GLU A 84 29.34 25.50 -27.94
N PHE A 85 28.10 25.85 -27.59
CA PHE A 85 26.95 24.99 -27.86
C PHE A 85 26.68 24.84 -29.37
N PRO A 86 26.62 23.61 -29.92
CA PRO A 86 26.68 23.39 -31.37
C PRO A 86 25.44 23.81 -32.18
N ILE A 87 24.34 24.18 -31.51
CA ILE A 87 23.13 24.66 -32.17
C ILE A 87 22.99 26.17 -31.94
N PRO A 88 22.93 27.00 -33.00
CA PRO A 88 22.82 28.44 -32.86
C PRO A 88 21.60 28.88 -32.06
N PHE A 89 21.80 29.80 -31.12
CA PHE A 89 20.72 30.54 -30.49
C PHE A 89 20.05 31.45 -31.54
N PRO A 90 18.71 31.44 -31.69
CA PRO A 90 18.03 32.34 -32.64
C PRO A 90 17.98 33.79 -32.19
N ILE A 91 18.17 34.05 -30.89
CA ILE A 91 18.19 35.39 -30.28
C ILE A 91 19.20 35.46 -29.14
N ASP A 92 19.84 36.63 -28.98
CA ASP A 92 20.79 36.88 -27.89
C ASP A 92 20.19 37.61 -26.68
N SER A 93 18.95 38.11 -26.77
CA SER A 93 18.37 39.05 -25.78
C SER A 93 18.16 38.46 -24.39
N VAL A 94 18.01 37.13 -24.30
CA VAL A 94 17.90 36.36 -23.04
C VAL A 94 19.22 35.77 -22.56
N ARG A 95 20.27 35.76 -23.39
CA ARG A 95 21.52 35.05 -23.07
C ARG A 95 22.28 35.77 -21.94
N CYS A 96 22.92 35.00 -21.07
CA CYS A 96 23.67 35.51 -19.93
C CYS A 96 24.78 36.49 -20.36
N ASN A 97 25.43 36.25 -21.50
CA ASN A 97 26.39 37.17 -22.13
C ASN A 97 25.77 38.56 -22.37
N THR A 98 24.58 38.62 -22.99
CA THR A 98 23.89 39.89 -23.24
C THR A 98 23.34 40.53 -21.98
N LEU A 99 22.76 39.73 -21.08
CA LEU A 99 22.17 40.24 -19.83
C LEU A 99 23.23 40.82 -18.88
N SER A 100 24.48 40.35 -18.92
CA SER A 100 25.60 40.89 -18.13
C SER A 100 25.79 42.41 -18.27
N ARG A 101 25.39 42.97 -19.42
CA ARG A 101 25.47 44.41 -19.72
C ARG A 101 24.44 45.26 -18.95
N THR A 102 23.41 44.63 -18.38
CA THR A 102 22.26 45.31 -17.75
C THR A 102 21.82 44.70 -16.40
N THR A 103 22.36 43.53 -16.05
CA THR A 103 22.05 42.77 -14.83
C THR A 103 23.36 42.45 -14.10
N PRO A 104 23.48 42.70 -12.78
CA PRO A 104 24.72 42.44 -12.05
C PRO A 104 25.18 40.97 -12.13
N LYS A 105 26.49 40.73 -12.27
CA LYS A 105 27.09 39.38 -12.30
C LYS A 105 26.55 38.48 -11.19
N GLN A 106 26.59 38.96 -9.94
CA GLN A 106 26.07 38.26 -8.75
C GLN A 106 24.59 37.82 -8.87
N SER A 107 23.76 38.59 -9.58
CA SER A 107 22.35 38.22 -9.81
C SER A 107 22.24 37.10 -10.86
N LEU A 108 23.04 37.15 -11.93
CA LEU A 108 23.09 36.08 -12.93
C LEU A 108 23.62 34.78 -12.33
N GLU A 109 24.66 34.84 -11.50
CA GLU A 109 25.20 33.64 -10.83
C GLU A 109 24.25 33.05 -9.79
N LYS A 110 23.51 33.89 -9.06
CA LYS A 110 22.38 33.44 -8.23
C LYS A 110 21.37 32.67 -9.09
N TYR A 111 21.05 33.11 -10.30
CA TYR A 111 20.13 32.40 -11.20
C TYR A 111 20.72 31.04 -11.62
N ILE A 112 21.95 31.05 -12.15
CA ILE A 112 22.71 29.86 -12.58
C ILE A 112 22.76 28.80 -11.49
N ASN A 113 23.23 29.16 -10.30
CA ASN A 113 23.44 28.24 -9.18
C ASN A 113 22.15 27.81 -8.47
N SER A 114 21.04 28.52 -8.73
CA SER A 114 19.72 28.14 -8.22
C SER A 114 19.00 27.10 -9.09
N ALA A 115 19.57 26.74 -10.24
CA ALA A 115 19.03 25.72 -11.14
C ALA A 115 19.28 24.30 -10.58
N TYR A 116 18.29 23.43 -10.70
CA TYR A 116 18.45 21.99 -10.45
C TYR A 116 17.33 21.17 -11.10
N PRO A 117 17.57 19.88 -11.41
CA PRO A 117 16.50 18.94 -11.69
C PRO A 117 15.75 18.59 -10.40
N VAL A 118 14.43 18.41 -10.50
CA VAL A 118 13.55 18.05 -9.38
C VAL A 118 12.53 16.98 -9.80
N ILE A 119 12.32 16.00 -8.92
CA ILE A 119 11.43 14.85 -9.16
C ILE A 119 10.60 14.52 -7.92
N HIS A 120 9.37 14.02 -8.10
CA HIS A 120 8.51 13.59 -6.99
C HIS A 120 9.00 12.27 -6.36
N GLU A 121 8.97 12.16 -5.02
CA GLU A 121 9.53 11.00 -4.29
C GLU A 121 9.01 9.63 -4.77
N ASN A 122 7.70 9.51 -5.05
CA ASN A 122 7.09 8.28 -5.58
C ASN A 122 7.63 7.82 -6.95
N VAL A 123 8.32 8.67 -7.72
CA VAL A 123 8.88 8.29 -9.03
C VAL A 123 10.22 7.56 -8.90
N LEU A 124 10.96 7.77 -7.81
CA LEU A 124 12.27 7.14 -7.63
C LEU A 124 12.21 5.60 -7.62
N PRO A 125 11.23 4.93 -6.96
CA PRO A 125 11.05 3.48 -7.09
C PRO A 125 10.75 3.03 -8.52
N LEU A 126 10.03 3.83 -9.32
CA LEU A 126 9.77 3.52 -10.74
C LEU A 126 11.06 3.54 -11.56
N LEU A 127 12.00 4.47 -11.29
CA LEU A 127 13.32 4.48 -11.91
C LEU A 127 14.10 3.19 -11.57
N SER A 128 14.12 2.78 -10.30
CA SER A 128 14.75 1.52 -9.87
C SER A 128 14.08 0.29 -10.50
N SER A 129 12.75 0.24 -10.57
CA SER A 129 12.01 -0.85 -11.23
C SER A 129 12.26 -0.91 -12.74
N PHE A 130 12.39 0.25 -13.40
CA PHE A 130 12.70 0.35 -14.82
C PHE A 130 14.10 -0.19 -15.13
N LEU A 131 15.13 0.24 -14.38
CA LEU A 131 16.50 -0.25 -14.54
C LEU A 131 16.56 -1.77 -14.33
N ASN A 132 15.99 -2.27 -13.23
CA ASN A 132 15.93 -3.71 -12.92
C ASN A 132 15.23 -4.51 -14.05
N HIS A 133 14.15 -3.98 -14.64
CA HIS A 133 13.49 -4.60 -15.78
C HIS A 133 14.37 -4.59 -17.04
N LYS A 134 14.92 -3.44 -17.43
CA LYS A 134 15.76 -3.33 -18.65
C LYS A 134 17.06 -4.13 -18.56
N GLN A 135 17.69 -4.20 -17.38
CA GLN A 135 18.89 -5.00 -17.10
C GLN A 135 18.68 -6.51 -17.25
N ARG A 136 17.44 -7.00 -17.05
CA ARG A 136 17.18 -8.45 -16.86
C ARG A 136 16.21 -9.04 -17.88
N LEU A 137 15.15 -8.31 -18.22
CA LEU A 137 14.13 -8.68 -19.19
C LEU A 137 14.17 -7.87 -20.49
N GLY A 138 14.98 -6.83 -20.57
CA GLY A 138 15.28 -6.16 -21.83
C GLY A 138 15.89 -7.12 -22.87
N ASN A 139 15.91 -6.71 -24.13
CA ASN A 139 16.61 -7.45 -25.18
C ASN A 139 18.15 -7.43 -24.98
N ALA A 140 18.91 -8.14 -25.81
CA ALA A 140 20.36 -8.28 -25.63
C ALA A 140 21.10 -6.92 -25.62
N ARG A 141 20.67 -5.98 -26.48
CA ARG A 141 21.21 -4.61 -26.54
C ARG A 141 20.87 -3.83 -25.28
N GLU A 142 19.62 -3.87 -24.83
CA GLU A 142 19.17 -3.19 -23.61
C GLU A 142 19.90 -3.71 -22.37
N ARG A 143 19.97 -5.03 -22.17
CA ARG A 143 20.65 -5.60 -21.00
C ARG A 143 22.12 -5.19 -20.91
N ASN A 144 22.80 -5.15 -22.06
CA ASN A 144 24.18 -4.67 -22.15
C ASN A 144 24.28 -3.16 -21.85
N PHE A 145 23.38 -2.36 -22.43
CA PHE A 145 23.38 -0.90 -22.28
C PHE A 145 23.07 -0.43 -20.84
N TYR A 146 22.10 -1.06 -20.17
CA TYR A 146 21.69 -0.69 -18.81
C TYR A 146 22.45 -1.44 -17.70
N GLN A 147 23.33 -2.40 -18.03
CA GLN A 147 23.89 -3.40 -17.10
C GLN A 147 24.37 -2.82 -15.75
N ASN A 148 25.07 -1.69 -15.79
CA ASN A 148 25.68 -1.07 -14.62
C ASN A 148 25.03 0.26 -14.20
N MET A 149 24.09 0.78 -15.01
CA MET A 149 23.52 2.12 -14.90
C MET A 149 22.79 2.31 -13.55
N THR A 150 23.15 3.38 -12.86
CA THR A 150 22.56 3.87 -11.62
C THR A 150 21.34 4.77 -11.88
N VAL A 151 20.58 5.08 -10.84
CA VAL A 151 19.48 6.07 -10.96
C VAL A 151 20.01 7.47 -11.25
N VAL A 152 21.20 7.83 -10.76
CA VAL A 152 21.85 9.12 -11.04
C VAL A 152 22.20 9.23 -12.53
N GLU A 153 22.89 8.23 -13.09
CA GLU A 153 23.24 8.18 -14.51
C GLU A 153 22.01 8.10 -15.43
N LEU A 154 20.94 7.41 -14.98
CA LEU A 154 19.66 7.43 -15.70
C LEU A 154 19.07 8.85 -15.72
N VAL A 155 19.12 9.60 -14.62
CA VAL A 155 18.63 10.98 -14.58
C VAL A 155 19.49 11.91 -15.45
N ASP A 156 20.82 11.80 -15.42
CA ASP A 156 21.72 12.51 -16.35
C ASP A 156 21.36 12.21 -17.81
N ARG A 157 21.02 10.96 -18.12
CA ARG A 157 20.58 10.53 -19.46
C ARG A 157 19.20 11.09 -19.84
N LEU A 158 18.23 11.08 -18.94
CA LEU A 158 16.89 11.67 -19.15
C LEU A 158 16.93 13.19 -19.36
N LEU A 159 18.01 13.85 -18.92
CA LEU A 159 18.29 15.27 -19.20
C LEU A 159 19.05 15.43 -20.53
N SER A 160 20.22 14.81 -20.67
CA SER A 160 21.22 15.09 -21.72
C SER A 160 21.08 14.31 -23.02
N LYS A 161 20.17 13.33 -23.12
CA LYS A 161 19.93 12.51 -24.33
C LYS A 161 18.56 12.76 -24.96
N ARG A 162 17.94 13.89 -24.64
CA ARG A 162 16.80 14.47 -25.35
C ARG A 162 17.24 14.96 -26.73
N ALA A 163 16.30 15.05 -27.68
CA ALA A 163 16.52 15.83 -28.88
C ALA A 163 16.59 17.33 -28.53
N VAL A 164 17.19 18.14 -29.39
CA VAL A 164 17.13 19.62 -29.31
C VAL A 164 15.72 20.09 -29.63
N ILE A 165 15.12 19.47 -30.65
CA ILE A 165 13.74 19.71 -31.09
C ILE A 165 13.05 18.34 -31.18
N PHE A 166 11.81 18.26 -30.69
CA PHE A 166 10.98 17.07 -30.84
C PHE A 166 9.50 17.48 -31.02
N LEU A 167 8.95 17.28 -32.22
CA LEU A 167 7.68 17.87 -32.63
C LEU A 167 6.74 16.89 -33.34
N ASN A 168 5.45 17.09 -33.10
CA ASN A 168 4.29 16.49 -33.78
C ASN A 168 4.20 14.94 -33.79
N ALA A 169 3.09 14.41 -34.29
CA ALA A 169 2.79 12.97 -34.33
C ALA A 169 3.79 12.12 -35.14
N HIS A 170 4.59 12.74 -36.02
CA HIS A 170 5.61 12.09 -36.86
C HIS A 170 7.03 12.21 -36.29
N ASP A 171 7.19 12.72 -35.06
CA ASP A 171 8.49 12.82 -34.37
C ASP A 171 9.54 13.57 -35.21
N ASN A 172 9.22 14.79 -35.66
CA ASN A 172 10.20 15.63 -36.34
C ASN A 172 11.26 16.07 -35.32
N TYR A 173 12.52 15.77 -35.59
CA TYR A 173 13.62 15.93 -34.62
C TYR A 173 14.84 16.69 -35.17
N LEU A 174 15.55 17.34 -34.25
CA LEU A 174 16.92 17.83 -34.38
C LEU A 174 17.72 17.28 -33.21
N LEU A 175 18.84 16.62 -33.45
CA LEU A 175 19.78 16.16 -32.42
C LEU A 175 20.89 17.20 -32.19
N VAL A 176 21.60 17.07 -31.07
CA VAL A 176 22.69 18.00 -30.68
C VAL A 176 23.88 17.96 -31.64
N ASP A 177 24.08 16.85 -32.38
CA ASP A 177 25.08 16.72 -33.45
C ASP A 177 24.63 17.34 -34.80
N GLY A 178 23.51 18.07 -34.81
CA GLY A 178 22.92 18.67 -36.01
C GLY A 178 22.08 17.71 -36.86
N THR A 179 22.00 16.42 -36.52
CA THR A 179 21.20 15.44 -37.28
C THR A 179 19.71 15.80 -37.24
N LYS A 180 19.10 15.96 -38.42
CA LYS A 180 17.67 16.20 -38.60
C LYS A 180 16.97 14.97 -39.19
N GLY A 181 15.69 14.78 -38.86
CA GLY A 181 14.87 13.72 -39.44
C GLY A 181 13.45 13.69 -38.89
N PHE A 182 12.71 12.64 -39.24
CA PHE A 182 11.37 12.37 -38.74
C PHE A 182 11.10 10.86 -38.68
N GLY A 183 10.23 10.43 -37.77
CA GLY A 183 9.81 9.05 -37.57
C GLY A 183 10.92 8.12 -37.08
N LYS A 184 10.63 6.81 -37.06
CA LYS A 184 11.55 5.73 -36.63
C LYS A 184 12.03 5.82 -35.17
N TRP A 185 11.49 6.73 -34.36
CA TRP A 185 11.86 6.86 -32.94
C TRP A 185 11.50 5.59 -32.14
N GLU A 186 10.44 4.89 -32.56
CA GLU A 186 10.05 3.57 -32.03
C GLU A 186 11.08 2.45 -32.26
N THR A 187 12.09 2.66 -33.11
CA THR A 187 13.13 1.65 -33.35
C THR A 187 14.28 1.72 -32.35
N ILE A 188 14.45 2.82 -31.61
CA ILE A 188 15.56 3.03 -30.66
C ILE A 188 15.57 1.93 -29.60
N GLY A 189 16.69 1.23 -29.48
CA GLY A 189 16.86 0.11 -28.53
C GLY A 189 16.32 -1.24 -29.02
N THR A 190 15.70 -1.31 -30.19
CA THR A 190 15.32 -2.56 -30.85
C THR A 190 16.42 -3.06 -31.79
N GLU A 191 16.27 -4.25 -32.37
CA GLU A 191 17.14 -4.71 -33.47
C GLU A 191 16.93 -3.94 -34.79
N ALA A 192 15.83 -3.17 -34.90
CA ALA A 192 15.56 -2.30 -36.04
C ALA A 192 16.13 -0.88 -35.87
N GLN A 193 16.90 -0.60 -34.80
CA GLN A 193 17.47 0.73 -34.57
C GLN A 193 18.40 1.16 -35.72
N SER A 194 18.42 2.45 -36.04
CA SER A 194 19.27 2.99 -37.10
C SER A 194 20.58 3.55 -36.55
N GLU A 195 21.63 3.67 -37.38
CA GLU A 195 22.92 4.26 -36.99
C GLU A 195 22.85 5.68 -36.42
N LYS A 196 21.76 6.41 -36.72
CA LYS A 196 21.52 7.78 -36.24
C LYS A 196 20.68 7.82 -34.97
N LEU A 197 19.66 6.95 -34.89
CA LEU A 197 18.74 6.84 -33.75
C LEU A 197 19.07 5.56 -32.97
N THR A 198 20.03 5.67 -32.05
CA THR A 198 20.47 4.58 -31.16
C THR A 198 20.26 4.96 -29.69
N LEU A 199 20.25 3.97 -28.80
CA LEU A 199 20.18 4.21 -27.35
C LEU A 199 21.31 5.12 -26.86
N GLU A 200 22.53 4.97 -27.36
CA GLU A 200 23.70 5.74 -26.92
C GLU A 200 23.55 7.26 -27.18
N LYS A 201 22.77 7.62 -28.22
CA LYS A 201 22.54 9.00 -28.66
C LYS A 201 21.24 9.60 -28.15
N CYS A 202 20.16 8.82 -28.06
CA CYS A 202 18.79 9.29 -27.85
C CYS A 202 18.09 8.51 -26.72
N ILE A 203 17.11 9.12 -26.05
CA ILE A 203 16.16 8.40 -25.18
C ILE A 203 15.06 7.70 -25.99
N SER A 204 14.78 6.45 -25.64
CA SER A 204 13.71 5.62 -26.21
C SER A 204 12.32 6.00 -25.67
N TYR A 205 11.23 5.60 -26.32
CA TYR A 205 9.87 5.89 -25.82
C TYR A 205 9.59 5.39 -24.40
N ASP A 206 10.22 4.28 -23.99
CA ASP A 206 10.07 3.77 -22.63
C ASP A 206 10.75 4.71 -21.60
N GLU A 207 11.80 5.41 -22.01
CA GLU A 207 12.52 6.40 -21.20
C GLU A 207 11.87 7.79 -21.22
N ILE A 208 11.30 8.23 -22.36
CA ILE A 208 10.62 9.55 -22.44
C ILE A 208 9.47 9.62 -21.41
N LYS A 209 8.79 8.50 -21.11
CA LYS A 209 7.79 8.44 -20.02
C LYS A 209 8.35 8.75 -18.63
N LEU A 210 9.60 8.38 -18.36
CA LEU A 210 10.29 8.72 -17.12
C LEU A 210 10.78 10.17 -17.15
N SER A 211 11.30 10.61 -18.30
CA SER A 211 11.70 11.99 -18.57
C SER A 211 10.53 12.97 -18.34
N ALA A 212 9.31 12.57 -18.70
CA ALA A 212 8.08 13.33 -18.51
C ALA A 212 7.66 13.53 -17.03
N LEU A 213 8.31 12.83 -16.09
CA LEU A 213 8.15 13.01 -14.65
C LEU A 213 9.29 13.83 -14.01
N LEU A 214 10.32 14.19 -14.79
CA LEU A 214 11.50 14.93 -14.35
C LEU A 214 11.40 16.41 -14.77
N SER A 215 11.45 17.31 -13.79
CA SER A 215 11.30 18.75 -13.98
C SER A 215 12.64 19.47 -13.75
N VAL A 216 12.78 20.70 -14.24
CA VAL A 216 13.94 21.56 -13.94
C VAL A 216 13.44 22.94 -13.49
N SER A 217 14.01 23.47 -12.41
CA SER A 217 13.59 24.71 -11.75
C SER A 217 14.79 25.62 -11.47
N SER A 218 14.65 26.92 -11.73
CA SER A 218 15.66 27.95 -11.42
C SER A 218 15.01 29.30 -11.08
N HIS A 219 15.78 30.18 -10.43
CA HIS A 219 15.50 31.61 -10.54
C HIS A 219 15.93 32.12 -11.92
N THR A 220 15.20 33.10 -12.45
CA THR A 220 15.48 33.67 -13.78
C THR A 220 15.18 35.17 -13.80
N HIS A 221 15.79 35.87 -14.74
CA HIS A 221 15.52 37.25 -15.10
C HIS A 221 14.35 37.34 -16.10
N PHE A 222 13.48 38.33 -15.95
CA PHE A 222 12.38 38.58 -16.89
C PHE A 222 12.68 39.77 -17.80
N ILE A 223 12.84 39.53 -19.11
CA ILE A 223 13.10 40.61 -20.08
C ILE A 223 11.80 41.26 -20.60
N ASN A 224 10.68 40.54 -20.52
CA ASN A 224 9.34 40.98 -20.92
C ASN A 224 8.26 40.23 -20.11
N ASN A 225 6.99 40.45 -20.42
CA ASN A 225 5.86 39.92 -19.65
C ASN A 225 5.60 38.41 -19.82
N GLY A 226 6.35 37.71 -20.68
CA GLY A 226 6.18 36.28 -20.95
C GLY A 226 5.02 35.94 -21.90
N ASN A 227 4.49 36.92 -22.63
CA ASN A 227 3.40 36.68 -23.58
C ASN A 227 3.79 35.69 -24.68
N ARG A 228 2.81 34.93 -25.21
CA ARG A 228 3.02 33.95 -26.29
C ARG A 228 3.74 34.53 -27.51
N ASN A 229 3.53 35.81 -27.82
CA ASN A 229 4.10 36.50 -28.97
C ASN A 229 5.21 37.49 -28.55
N ASN A 230 5.96 37.19 -27.49
CA ASN A 230 6.99 38.12 -26.99
C ASN A 230 8.26 38.17 -27.86
N GLU A 231 8.53 37.10 -28.61
CA GLU A 231 9.54 37.02 -29.69
C GLU A 231 10.96 37.52 -29.31
N GLY A 232 11.33 37.41 -28.03
CA GLY A 232 12.65 37.83 -27.56
C GLY A 232 12.78 39.32 -27.31
N VAL A 233 11.73 40.12 -27.55
CA VAL A 233 11.79 41.57 -27.50
C VAL A 233 11.82 42.04 -26.03
N PRO A 234 12.88 42.76 -25.58
CA PRO A 234 12.93 43.29 -24.23
C PRO A 234 11.89 44.40 -24.03
N LYS A 235 11.02 44.25 -23.03
CA LYS A 235 9.97 45.22 -22.68
C LYS A 235 9.66 45.17 -21.18
N ARG A 236 10.49 45.86 -20.39
CA ARG A 236 10.46 45.83 -18.93
C ARG A 236 9.46 46.84 -18.31
N ILE A 237 8.23 46.85 -18.81
CA ILE A 237 7.13 47.70 -18.31
C ILE A 237 6.07 46.81 -17.66
N ASN A 238 5.70 47.11 -16.42
CA ASN A 238 4.71 46.36 -15.63
C ASN A 238 4.99 44.84 -15.51
N ILE A 239 6.27 44.49 -15.33
CA ILE A 239 6.72 43.12 -15.04
C ILE A 239 7.44 43.05 -13.70
N GLU A 240 7.57 41.84 -13.14
CA GLU A 240 8.60 41.57 -12.14
C GLU A 240 10.00 41.59 -12.76
N ASN A 241 11.03 41.81 -11.95
CA ASN A 241 12.43 41.79 -12.42
C ASN A 241 13.01 40.37 -12.50
N GLU A 242 12.62 39.52 -11.54
CA GLU A 242 13.04 38.14 -11.42
C GLU A 242 11.90 37.30 -10.82
N GLY A 243 12.01 35.99 -10.93
CA GLY A 243 11.09 35.03 -10.29
C GLY A 243 11.70 33.64 -10.27
N VAL A 244 10.89 32.63 -9.96
CA VAL A 244 11.23 31.22 -10.21
C VAL A 244 10.52 30.77 -11.48
N ILE A 245 11.21 30.03 -12.35
CA ILE A 245 10.61 29.33 -13.48
C ILE A 245 10.87 27.82 -13.37
N ILE A 246 9.84 27.02 -13.61
CA ILE A 246 9.91 25.55 -13.60
C ILE A 246 9.28 24.94 -14.86
N GLY A 247 10.03 24.07 -15.53
CA GLY A 247 9.57 23.30 -16.67
C GLY A 247 8.86 22.02 -16.23
N LEU A 248 7.58 21.90 -16.54
CA LEU A 248 6.74 20.74 -16.18
C LEU A 248 6.22 20.07 -17.44
N ILE A 249 6.36 18.74 -17.52
CA ILE A 249 6.01 17.99 -18.73
C ILE A 249 4.59 17.40 -18.58
N GLY A 250 3.70 17.84 -19.46
CA GLY A 250 2.32 17.36 -19.54
C GLY A 250 2.19 16.01 -20.22
N THR A 251 0.98 15.46 -20.20
CA THR A 251 0.64 14.21 -20.89
C THR A 251 0.57 14.38 -22.41
N ARG A 252 1.16 13.48 -23.20
CA ARG A 252 1.11 13.54 -24.68
C ARG A 252 0.28 12.40 -25.28
N PHE A 253 -0.81 12.73 -25.97
CA PHE A 253 -1.70 11.76 -26.64
C PHE A 253 -1.65 11.79 -28.18
N GLU A 254 -0.82 12.67 -28.76
CA GLU A 254 -0.77 12.93 -30.20
C GLU A 254 -0.33 11.71 -31.03
N LYS A 255 0.48 10.81 -30.46
CA LYS A 255 0.93 9.57 -31.09
C LYS A 255 0.37 8.35 -30.33
N PRO A 256 -0.49 7.52 -30.95
CA PRO A 256 -1.03 6.32 -30.32
C PRO A 256 0.03 5.29 -29.89
N LYS A 257 -0.33 4.42 -28.94
CA LYS A 257 0.44 3.25 -28.45
C LYS A 257 1.76 3.51 -27.70
N VAL A 258 2.19 4.77 -27.59
CA VAL A 258 3.40 5.19 -26.85
C VAL A 258 3.06 6.21 -25.77
N MET A 259 4.05 6.63 -24.96
CA MET A 259 3.89 7.73 -23.99
C MET A 259 2.71 7.50 -23.02
N GLU A 260 2.05 8.57 -22.57
CA GLU A 260 0.84 8.49 -21.74
C GLU A 260 -0.37 7.85 -22.45
N TYR A 261 -0.42 7.83 -23.79
CA TYR A 261 -1.46 7.10 -24.53
C TYR A 261 -1.45 5.61 -24.13
N ALA A 262 -0.27 4.99 -24.00
CA ALA A 262 -0.13 3.59 -23.63
C ALA A 262 -0.62 3.25 -22.21
N ASP A 263 -0.66 4.23 -21.30
CA ASP A 263 -1.07 4.02 -19.90
C ASP A 263 -2.54 4.39 -19.64
N ILE A 264 -3.11 5.29 -20.43
CA ILE A 264 -4.40 5.96 -20.14
C ILE A 264 -5.47 5.66 -21.20
N VAL A 265 -5.11 5.48 -22.46
CA VAL A 265 -6.06 5.17 -23.53
C VAL A 265 -6.11 3.66 -23.72
N ILE A 266 -7.31 3.09 -23.67
CA ILE A 266 -7.56 1.65 -23.70
C ILE A 266 -8.37 1.32 -24.95
N THR A 267 -7.85 0.43 -25.79
CA THR A 267 -8.51 -0.03 -27.03
C THR A 267 -8.36 -1.54 -27.21
N SER A 268 -9.27 -2.18 -27.94
CA SER A 268 -9.25 -3.62 -28.23
C SER A 268 -8.00 -4.07 -29.01
N THR A 269 -7.42 -3.19 -29.82
CA THR A 269 -6.22 -3.49 -30.61
C THR A 269 -4.91 -3.24 -29.86
N GLN A 270 -4.94 -2.45 -28.78
CA GLN A 270 -3.77 -2.14 -27.95
C GLN A 270 -3.72 -3.03 -26.71
N ASN A 271 -4.81 -3.09 -25.94
CA ASN A 271 -4.83 -3.67 -24.60
C ASN A 271 -5.09 -5.18 -24.63
N THR A 272 -4.12 -5.90 -25.21
CA THR A 272 -4.11 -7.36 -25.35
C THR A 272 -2.90 -7.97 -24.65
N TYR A 273 -2.97 -9.28 -24.34
CA TYR A 273 -1.82 -10.02 -23.83
C TYR A 273 -0.60 -9.95 -24.78
N GLY A 274 -0.82 -10.05 -26.10
CA GLY A 274 0.26 -10.00 -27.09
C GLY A 274 1.05 -8.68 -27.09
N ASN A 275 0.43 -7.57 -26.68
CA ASN A 275 1.05 -6.25 -26.57
C ASN A 275 1.58 -5.94 -25.15
N GLY A 276 1.63 -6.93 -24.28
CA GLY A 276 2.19 -6.81 -22.93
C GLY A 276 1.21 -6.34 -21.84
N TYR A 277 -0.09 -6.26 -22.11
CA TYR A 277 -1.12 -5.90 -21.11
C TYR A 277 -1.71 -7.13 -20.42
N GLY A 278 -2.51 -6.91 -19.36
CA GLY A 278 -3.08 -7.99 -18.55
C GLY A 278 -2.12 -8.50 -17.49
N ASN A 279 -2.55 -9.53 -16.75
CA ASN A 279 -1.71 -10.22 -15.78
C ASN A 279 -0.82 -11.22 -16.53
N GLN A 280 0.47 -10.94 -16.62
CA GLN A 280 1.46 -11.81 -17.29
C GLN A 280 2.42 -12.41 -16.26
N PHE A 281 2.94 -13.60 -16.57
CA PHE A 281 3.84 -14.33 -15.68
C PHE A 281 5.15 -13.57 -15.42
N ALA A 282 5.70 -12.94 -16.46
CA ALA A 282 6.76 -11.96 -16.34
C ALA A 282 6.15 -10.54 -16.43
N PRO A 283 6.50 -9.61 -15.53
CA PRO A 283 6.07 -8.23 -15.60
C PRO A 283 6.68 -7.54 -16.81
N THR A 284 5.80 -6.99 -17.64
CA THR A 284 6.14 -6.11 -18.75
C THR A 284 6.28 -4.67 -18.25
N LEU A 285 6.84 -3.77 -19.07
CA LEU A 285 6.80 -2.34 -18.77
C LEU A 285 5.37 -1.82 -18.57
N ARG A 286 4.35 -2.38 -19.23
CA ARG A 286 2.95 -1.97 -19.01
C ARG A 286 2.50 -2.35 -17.60
N THR A 287 2.81 -3.55 -17.12
CA THR A 287 2.51 -3.92 -15.72
C THR A 287 3.29 -3.11 -14.68
N ILE A 288 4.54 -2.72 -14.98
CA ILE A 288 5.36 -1.87 -14.09
C ILE A 288 4.73 -0.47 -13.96
N PHE A 289 4.35 0.18 -15.07
CA PHE A 289 3.70 1.48 -15.02
C PHE A 289 2.29 1.41 -14.41
N SER A 290 1.47 0.39 -14.71
CA SER A 290 0.17 0.21 -14.04
C SER A 290 0.34 0.00 -12.52
N GLY A 291 1.30 -0.83 -12.11
CA GLY A 291 1.64 -1.08 -10.71
C GLY A 291 2.16 0.16 -9.98
N PHE A 292 2.95 1.01 -10.64
CA PHE A 292 3.37 2.32 -10.13
C PHE A 292 2.18 3.23 -9.81
N TYR A 293 1.18 3.31 -10.70
CA TYR A 293 -0.07 4.02 -10.40
C TYR A 293 -0.96 3.29 -9.37
N GLY A 294 -0.61 2.07 -8.94
CA GLY A 294 -1.45 1.25 -8.06
C GLY A 294 -2.75 0.79 -8.71
N GLU A 295 -2.76 0.60 -10.03
CA GLU A 295 -3.92 0.20 -10.83
C GLU A 295 -3.67 -1.15 -11.55
N PRO A 296 -4.72 -1.92 -11.87
CA PRO A 296 -4.58 -3.12 -12.70
C PRO A 296 -4.04 -2.79 -14.11
N CYS A 297 -3.25 -3.68 -14.69
CA CYS A 297 -2.89 -3.58 -16.10
C CYS A 297 -4.05 -4.13 -16.96
N PHE A 298 -4.93 -3.25 -17.42
CA PHE A 298 -6.17 -3.66 -18.08
C PHE A 298 -5.97 -4.25 -19.48
N LEU A 299 -6.61 -5.41 -19.69
CA LEU A 299 -7.11 -5.80 -21.00
C LEU A 299 -8.35 -4.96 -21.35
N TYR A 300 -8.64 -4.83 -22.64
CA TYR A 300 -9.79 -4.05 -23.11
C TYR A 300 -11.13 -4.52 -22.53
N GLU A 301 -11.39 -5.83 -22.51
CA GLU A 301 -12.63 -6.43 -22.02
C GLU A 301 -12.84 -6.13 -20.53
N ASN A 302 -11.75 -6.19 -19.75
CA ASN A 302 -11.75 -5.89 -18.32
C ASN A 302 -12.08 -4.41 -18.05
N ALA A 303 -11.59 -3.50 -18.89
CA ALA A 303 -11.89 -2.07 -18.78
C ALA A 303 -13.33 -1.76 -19.19
N VAL A 304 -13.85 -2.38 -20.26
CA VAL A 304 -15.25 -2.27 -20.68
C VAL A 304 -16.20 -2.76 -19.59
N GLU A 305 -15.88 -3.87 -18.93
CA GLU A 305 -16.67 -4.37 -17.81
C GLU A 305 -16.59 -3.43 -16.58
N LEU A 306 -15.39 -2.93 -16.24
CA LEU A 306 -15.23 -1.98 -15.14
C LEU A 306 -15.94 -0.64 -15.42
N LYS A 307 -16.01 -0.17 -16.67
CA LYS A 307 -16.77 1.02 -17.09
C LYS A 307 -18.26 0.91 -16.76
N LYS A 308 -18.88 -0.28 -16.88
CA LYS A 308 -20.28 -0.49 -16.48
C LYS A 308 -20.49 -0.25 -14.98
N GLN A 309 -19.47 -0.56 -14.17
CA GLN A 309 -19.50 -0.45 -12.71
C GLN A 309 -19.06 0.94 -12.21
N LYS A 310 -18.13 1.59 -12.93
CA LYS A 310 -17.54 2.91 -12.64
C LYS A 310 -17.54 3.80 -13.90
N PRO A 311 -18.71 4.31 -14.33
CA PRO A 311 -18.80 5.11 -15.56
C PRO A 311 -17.97 6.40 -15.49
N ASP A 312 -17.88 7.04 -14.32
CA ASP A 312 -17.14 8.29 -14.13
C ASP A 312 -15.61 8.12 -14.26
N ARG A 313 -15.09 6.88 -14.15
CA ARG A 313 -13.66 6.58 -14.34
C ARG A 313 -13.26 6.62 -15.81
N PHE A 314 -14.13 6.19 -16.73
CA PHE A 314 -13.76 6.01 -18.13
C PHE A 314 -14.56 6.93 -19.04
N LYS A 315 -13.87 7.93 -19.62
CA LYS A 315 -14.46 8.74 -20.68
C LYS A 315 -14.34 8.00 -22.00
N GLU A 316 -15.47 7.69 -22.62
CA GLU A 316 -15.52 7.24 -24.01
C GLU A 316 -15.17 8.41 -24.95
N LEU A 317 -14.18 8.19 -25.80
CA LEU A 317 -13.68 9.15 -26.78
C LEU A 317 -14.36 8.95 -28.14
N ASP A 318 -14.44 7.68 -28.56
CA ASP A 318 -15.09 7.18 -29.77
C ASP A 318 -15.47 5.70 -29.54
N ASP A 319 -16.14 5.05 -30.50
CA ASP A 319 -16.53 3.64 -30.38
C ASP A 319 -15.31 2.72 -30.10
N GLY A 320 -15.38 1.98 -29.00
CA GLY A 320 -14.32 1.11 -28.53
C GLY A 320 -13.02 1.78 -28.03
N ILE A 321 -13.02 3.11 -27.80
CA ILE A 321 -11.86 3.85 -27.27
C ILE A 321 -12.20 4.50 -25.93
N LEU A 322 -11.58 4.00 -24.86
CA LEU A 322 -11.77 4.47 -23.49
C LEU A 322 -10.55 5.28 -23.00
N PHE A 323 -10.80 6.34 -22.23
CA PHE A 323 -9.80 7.15 -21.56
C PHE A 323 -9.96 7.03 -20.03
N ASP A 324 -8.91 6.59 -19.33
CA ASP A 324 -8.94 6.39 -17.88
C ASP A 324 -8.64 7.70 -17.11
N ASN A 325 -9.69 8.33 -16.60
CA ASN A 325 -9.63 9.55 -15.81
C ASN A 325 -8.80 9.36 -14.52
N HIS A 326 -8.77 8.16 -13.93
CA HIS A 326 -8.01 7.90 -12.71
C HIS A 326 -6.51 7.91 -12.98
N VAL A 327 -6.06 7.18 -14.01
CA VAL A 327 -4.63 7.11 -14.36
C VAL A 327 -4.14 8.49 -14.85
N TYR A 328 -4.96 9.21 -15.61
CA TYR A 328 -4.67 10.60 -16.00
C TYR A 328 -4.48 11.52 -14.78
N SER A 329 -5.42 11.49 -13.82
CA SER A 329 -5.32 12.28 -12.60
C SER A 329 -4.07 11.94 -11.79
N LYS A 330 -3.72 10.64 -11.69
CA LYS A 330 -2.50 10.17 -11.00
C LYS A 330 -1.23 10.67 -11.67
N ARG A 331 -1.13 10.56 -13.00
CA ARG A 331 0.01 11.07 -13.79
C ARG A 331 0.20 12.58 -13.64
N LEU A 332 -0.90 13.34 -13.59
CA LEU A 332 -0.86 14.80 -13.36
C LEU A 332 -0.48 15.17 -11.92
N ALA A 333 -0.99 14.44 -10.92
CA ALA A 333 -0.78 14.72 -9.51
C ALA A 333 0.72 14.88 -9.17
N LEU A 334 1.59 14.07 -9.74
CA LEU A 334 3.04 14.14 -9.50
C LEU A 334 3.67 15.45 -9.98
N SER A 335 3.28 15.95 -11.15
CA SER A 335 3.74 17.25 -11.67
C SER A 335 3.15 18.43 -10.88
N MET A 336 1.90 18.31 -10.42
CA MET A 336 1.23 19.31 -9.58
C MET A 336 1.87 19.38 -8.18
N ASP A 337 2.10 18.24 -7.55
CA ASP A 337 2.75 18.13 -6.24
C ASP A 337 4.20 18.65 -6.30
N THR A 338 4.95 18.32 -7.36
CA THR A 338 6.31 18.84 -7.58
C THR A 338 6.32 20.36 -7.65
N LEU A 339 5.41 20.97 -8.43
CA LEU A 339 5.25 22.43 -8.51
C LEU A 339 4.89 23.05 -7.15
N LEU A 340 3.95 22.44 -6.42
CA LEU A 340 3.49 22.92 -5.13
C LEU A 340 4.60 22.86 -4.07
N PHE A 341 5.32 21.75 -3.96
CA PHE A 341 6.44 21.63 -3.02
C PHE A 341 7.60 22.58 -3.35
N GLU A 342 7.95 22.73 -4.64
CA GLU A 342 8.98 23.67 -5.09
C GLU A 342 8.61 25.12 -4.79
N ALA A 343 7.40 25.55 -5.17
CA ALA A 343 6.93 26.91 -4.92
C ALA A 343 6.91 27.23 -3.42
N ASN A 344 6.41 26.30 -2.60
CA ASN A 344 6.38 26.41 -1.16
C ASN A 344 7.80 26.50 -0.56
N GLN A 345 8.73 25.64 -0.99
CA GLN A 345 10.10 25.62 -0.50
C GLN A 345 10.87 26.90 -0.88
N ARG A 346 10.74 27.39 -2.12
CA ARG A 346 11.38 28.62 -2.59
C ARG A 346 10.87 29.84 -1.81
N ALA A 347 9.56 29.99 -1.65
CA ALA A 347 8.98 31.11 -0.90
C ALA A 347 9.34 31.05 0.60
N ARG A 348 9.31 29.86 1.21
CA ARG A 348 9.74 29.64 2.60
C ARG A 348 11.21 30.03 2.80
N THR A 349 12.08 29.66 1.86
CA THR A 349 13.52 29.98 1.90
C THR A 349 13.78 31.49 1.81
N GLN A 350 12.91 32.23 1.11
CA GLN A 350 12.96 33.70 1.03
C GLN A 350 12.19 34.42 2.15
N GLY A 351 11.51 33.70 3.05
CA GLY A 351 10.69 34.30 4.11
C GLY A 351 9.42 35.02 3.62
N THR A 352 8.92 34.68 2.43
CA THR A 352 7.72 35.27 1.82
C THR A 352 6.68 34.19 1.46
N THR A 353 5.59 34.58 0.78
CA THR A 353 4.60 33.65 0.21
C THR A 353 4.68 33.60 -1.32
N ALA A 354 4.42 32.43 -1.90
CA ALA A 354 4.39 32.22 -3.35
C ALA A 354 3.05 32.66 -3.97
N PHE A 355 3.15 33.34 -5.12
CA PHE A 355 2.11 33.52 -6.11
C PHE A 355 2.44 32.62 -7.31
N VAL A 356 1.69 31.54 -7.51
CA VAL A 356 2.02 30.49 -8.50
C VAL A 356 1.21 30.70 -9.79
N HIS A 357 1.89 30.80 -10.93
CA HIS A 357 1.29 30.89 -12.26
C HIS A 357 1.30 29.52 -12.95
N VAL A 358 0.10 29.03 -13.25
CA VAL A 358 -0.17 27.69 -13.79
C VAL A 358 -0.75 27.79 -15.19
N VAL A 359 -0.04 27.20 -16.17
CA VAL A 359 -0.53 26.99 -17.54
C VAL A 359 -0.99 25.54 -17.75
N GLY A 360 -1.67 25.29 -18.87
CA GLY A 360 -2.21 23.97 -19.19
C GLY A 360 -1.15 22.96 -19.67
N LEU A 361 -0.61 22.17 -18.74
CA LEU A 361 0.39 21.14 -19.03
C LEU A 361 -0.22 20.03 -19.92
N GLY A 362 0.19 19.96 -21.19
CA GLY A 362 -0.35 19.00 -22.16
C GLY A 362 -1.80 19.27 -22.61
N LEU A 363 -2.37 20.44 -22.27
CA LEU A 363 -3.75 20.82 -22.65
C LEU A 363 -3.86 21.62 -23.96
N GLY A 364 -2.73 21.80 -24.66
CA GLY A 364 -2.66 22.36 -26.01
C GLY A 364 -2.97 21.30 -27.07
N VAL A 365 -2.11 21.19 -28.09
CA VAL A 365 -2.25 20.21 -29.21
C VAL A 365 -2.11 18.75 -28.77
N TRP A 366 -1.65 18.49 -27.54
CA TRP A 366 -1.42 17.13 -27.02
C TRP A 366 -2.62 16.47 -26.35
N LYS A 367 -3.71 17.20 -26.07
CA LYS A 367 -4.92 16.60 -25.48
C LYS A 367 -5.76 15.92 -26.56
N ILE A 368 -6.42 14.83 -26.19
CA ILE A 368 -7.32 14.08 -27.06
C ILE A 368 -8.79 14.47 -26.89
N SER A 369 -9.16 15.15 -25.79
CA SER A 369 -10.55 15.57 -25.55
C SER A 369 -10.67 16.78 -24.61
N PRO A 370 -11.65 17.70 -24.81
CA PRO A 370 -11.82 18.90 -23.99
C PRO A 370 -12.04 18.67 -22.49
N HIS A 371 -12.59 17.51 -22.09
CA HIS A 371 -12.87 17.21 -20.67
C HIS A 371 -11.62 17.19 -19.78
N GLN A 372 -10.45 16.96 -20.40
CA GLN A 372 -9.15 16.99 -19.73
C GLN A 372 -8.85 18.35 -19.07
N ASN A 373 -9.36 19.46 -19.62
CA ASN A 373 -9.21 20.79 -19.00
C ASN A 373 -9.84 20.84 -17.61
N SER A 374 -11.04 20.27 -17.43
CA SER A 374 -11.74 20.24 -16.13
C SER A 374 -11.07 19.26 -15.18
N LEU A 375 -10.71 18.07 -15.67
CA LEU A 375 -10.06 17.04 -14.87
C LEU A 375 -8.69 17.49 -14.36
N PHE A 376 -7.94 18.29 -15.13
CA PHE A 376 -6.71 18.93 -14.71
C PHE A 376 -6.92 19.85 -13.49
N VAL A 377 -7.85 20.81 -13.56
CA VAL A 377 -8.07 21.75 -12.45
C VAL A 377 -8.69 21.06 -11.22
N ASP A 378 -9.59 20.11 -11.41
CA ASP A 378 -10.19 19.38 -10.28
C ASP A 378 -9.17 18.45 -9.60
N THR A 379 -8.21 17.89 -10.36
CA THR A 379 -7.05 17.19 -9.78
C THR A 379 -6.18 18.16 -8.99
N PHE A 380 -5.92 19.36 -9.52
CA PHE A 380 -5.13 20.39 -8.84
C PHE A 380 -5.79 20.81 -7.51
N ALA A 381 -7.10 21.06 -7.50
CA ALA A 381 -7.86 21.33 -6.27
C ALA A 381 -7.76 20.16 -5.28
N LYS A 382 -7.87 18.92 -5.76
CA LYS A 382 -7.73 17.71 -4.93
C LYS A 382 -6.34 17.64 -4.28
N ARG A 383 -5.26 17.94 -5.01
CA ARG A 383 -3.88 17.98 -4.49
C ARG A 383 -3.66 19.11 -3.49
N ILE A 384 -4.16 20.32 -3.76
CA ILE A 384 -4.12 21.44 -2.79
C ILE A 384 -4.75 21.03 -1.45
N ILE A 385 -5.93 20.41 -1.48
CA ILE A 385 -6.64 19.97 -0.27
C ILE A 385 -5.89 18.84 0.43
N SER A 386 -5.39 17.85 -0.31
CA SER A 386 -4.68 16.69 0.26
C SER A 386 -3.31 17.03 0.85
N LEU A 387 -2.56 17.94 0.23
CA LEU A 387 -1.26 18.40 0.73
C LEU A 387 -1.39 19.46 1.83
N GLY A 388 -2.45 20.28 1.78
CA GLY A 388 -2.94 21.19 2.83
C GLY A 388 -1.85 21.73 3.79
N PRO A 389 -1.64 21.12 4.98
CA PRO A 389 -0.68 21.58 5.98
C PRO A 389 0.77 21.79 5.47
N HIS A 390 1.18 21.09 4.40
CA HIS A 390 2.52 21.20 3.83
C HIS A 390 2.72 22.44 2.93
N LEU A 391 1.65 23.18 2.60
CA LEU A 391 1.65 24.29 1.64
C LEU A 391 1.61 25.69 2.30
N GLY A 392 2.08 25.81 3.55
CA GLY A 392 1.97 27.02 4.38
C GLY A 392 2.59 28.30 3.82
N SER A 393 3.49 28.20 2.83
CA SER A 393 4.13 29.34 2.15
C SER A 393 3.56 29.63 0.75
N ILE A 394 2.48 28.97 0.32
CA ILE A 394 1.72 29.36 -0.88
C ILE A 394 0.53 30.21 -0.45
N SER A 395 0.33 31.37 -1.08
CA SER A 395 -0.85 32.20 -0.82
C SER A 395 -1.85 32.23 -1.98
N ASP A 396 -1.38 32.13 -3.23
CA ASP A 396 -2.21 32.33 -4.41
C ASP A 396 -1.78 31.40 -5.55
N ILE A 397 -2.74 30.89 -6.31
CA ILE A 397 -2.52 30.11 -7.53
C ILE A 397 -3.41 30.67 -8.63
N VAL A 398 -2.80 31.15 -9.72
CA VAL A 398 -3.51 31.58 -10.93
C VAL A 398 -3.44 30.52 -12.02
N PHE A 399 -4.60 30.08 -12.48
CA PHE A 399 -4.78 29.23 -13.64
C PHE A 399 -5.02 30.10 -14.88
N ALA A 400 -4.07 30.09 -15.81
CA ALA A 400 -4.06 30.95 -16.98
C ALA A 400 -4.22 30.17 -18.29
N TYR A 401 -4.95 30.76 -19.24
CA TYR A 401 -5.17 30.23 -20.60
C TYR A 401 -5.79 28.81 -20.67
N LEU A 402 -6.54 28.39 -19.63
CA LEU A 402 -7.21 27.08 -19.58
C LEU A 402 -8.58 27.03 -20.29
N GLY A 403 -8.97 28.08 -21.02
CA GLY A 403 -10.22 28.10 -21.80
C GLY A 403 -11.48 28.24 -20.94
N SER A 404 -12.47 27.37 -21.14
CA SER A 404 -13.83 27.46 -20.59
C SER A 404 -13.98 27.08 -19.10
N ILE A 405 -12.89 27.00 -18.35
CA ILE A 405 -12.92 26.67 -16.92
C ILE A 405 -13.46 27.84 -16.11
N THR A 406 -14.46 27.57 -15.27
CA THR A 406 -15.13 28.58 -14.41
C THR A 406 -14.91 28.35 -12.92
N SER A 407 -14.36 27.20 -12.52
CA SER A 407 -14.00 26.85 -11.14
C SER A 407 -12.92 25.77 -11.10
N CYS A 408 -12.18 25.71 -9.99
CA CYS A 408 -11.19 24.68 -9.67
C CYS A 408 -11.72 23.89 -8.46
N GLY A 409 -12.14 22.63 -8.63
CA GLY A 409 -12.75 21.84 -7.54
C GLY A 409 -14.04 22.45 -6.96
N GLY A 410 -14.76 23.25 -7.75
CA GLY A 410 -15.95 24.01 -7.32
C GLY A 410 -15.68 25.42 -6.75
N TYR A 411 -14.41 25.80 -6.54
CA TYR A 411 -14.00 27.14 -6.11
C TYR A 411 -13.84 28.08 -7.32
N LYS A 412 -14.48 29.25 -7.30
CA LYS A 412 -14.43 30.25 -8.37
C LYS A 412 -13.17 31.12 -8.27
N SER A 413 -12.92 31.90 -9.33
CA SER A 413 -11.87 32.94 -9.30
C SER A 413 -12.14 33.93 -8.15
N GLY A 414 -11.16 34.08 -7.26
CA GLY A 414 -11.23 34.87 -6.03
C GLY A 414 -11.58 34.08 -4.76
N ASP A 415 -12.09 32.85 -4.87
CA ASP A 415 -12.39 32.01 -3.70
C ASP A 415 -11.09 31.48 -3.06
N ILE A 416 -11.17 31.20 -1.75
CA ILE A 416 -10.09 30.57 -0.98
C ILE A 416 -10.43 29.09 -0.77
N ILE A 417 -9.52 28.19 -1.16
CA ILE A 417 -9.57 26.79 -0.76
C ILE A 417 -9.11 26.71 0.71
N PRO A 418 -9.98 26.35 1.67
CA PRO A 418 -9.66 26.39 3.09
C PRO A 418 -8.68 25.28 3.48
N ILE A 419 -7.65 25.64 4.24
CA ILE A 419 -6.64 24.70 4.75
C ILE A 419 -6.48 24.94 6.26
N PRO A 420 -6.84 23.97 7.12
CA PRO A 420 -6.65 24.09 8.57
C PRO A 420 -5.20 24.37 8.95
N GLY A 421 -4.98 25.39 9.79
CA GLY A 421 -3.64 25.79 10.25
C GLY A 421 -2.82 26.60 9.24
N HIS A 422 -3.34 26.88 8.04
CA HIS A 422 -2.63 27.72 7.06
C HIS A 422 -2.57 29.19 7.51
N PRO A 423 -1.43 29.89 7.38
CA PRO A 423 -1.28 31.28 7.85
C PRO A 423 -2.28 32.28 7.26
N ARG A 424 -2.89 31.98 6.10
CA ARG A 424 -3.89 32.81 5.42
C ARG A 424 -5.27 32.14 5.36
N SER A 425 -5.54 31.18 6.25
CA SER A 425 -6.73 30.30 6.26
C SER A 425 -6.90 29.37 5.06
N GLY A 426 -6.05 29.47 4.03
CA GLY A 426 -6.14 28.72 2.79
C GLY A 426 -5.37 29.37 1.64
N ILE A 427 -5.57 28.86 0.43
CA ILE A 427 -4.94 29.35 -0.80
C ILE A 427 -5.99 30.00 -1.70
N LYS A 428 -5.72 31.23 -2.17
CA LYS A 428 -6.56 31.99 -3.10
C LYS A 428 -6.45 31.41 -4.51
N VAL A 429 -7.56 30.99 -5.10
CA VAL A 429 -7.59 30.52 -6.50
C VAL A 429 -8.00 31.65 -7.42
N ILE A 430 -7.21 31.88 -8.47
CA ILE A 430 -7.50 32.86 -9.51
C ILE A 430 -7.63 32.11 -10.84
N ILE A 431 -8.64 32.43 -11.63
CA ILE A 431 -8.80 31.95 -13.01
C ILE A 431 -8.81 33.20 -13.90
N SER A 432 -7.74 33.42 -14.65
CA SER A 432 -7.57 34.61 -15.50
C SER A 432 -6.46 34.42 -16.54
N ASN A 433 -6.61 35.03 -17.71
CA ASN A 433 -5.57 35.08 -18.74
C ASN A 433 -4.51 36.15 -18.39
N ARG A 434 -3.79 35.93 -17.28
CA ARG A 434 -2.70 36.79 -16.80
C ARG A 434 -1.39 36.39 -17.50
N GLU A 435 -0.68 37.35 -18.06
CA GLU A 435 0.65 37.13 -18.65
C GLU A 435 1.66 36.70 -17.56
N PRO A 436 2.54 35.71 -17.80
CA PRO A 436 3.34 35.05 -16.76
C PRO A 436 4.13 35.98 -15.83
N HIS A 437 4.86 36.95 -16.39
CA HIS A 437 5.80 37.78 -15.64
C HIS A 437 5.22 39.13 -15.19
N THR A 438 3.90 39.33 -15.33
CA THR A 438 3.22 40.58 -14.93
C THR A 438 3.56 40.96 -13.49
N LYS A 439 3.85 42.25 -13.23
CA LYS A 439 4.16 42.73 -11.89
C LYS A 439 3.04 42.43 -10.89
N LEU A 440 3.39 42.00 -9.69
CA LEU A 440 2.46 41.80 -8.59
C LEU A 440 2.23 43.14 -7.86
N ALA A 441 0.97 43.43 -7.56
CA ALA A 441 0.54 44.73 -7.04
C ALA A 441 -0.56 44.55 -5.96
N GLY A 442 -0.81 45.60 -5.17
CA GLY A 442 -1.74 45.53 -4.04
C GLY A 442 -1.35 44.45 -3.04
N ASP A 443 -2.32 43.66 -2.59
CA ASP A 443 -2.14 42.54 -1.64
C ASP A 443 -1.22 41.40 -2.15
N ASP A 444 -0.87 41.43 -3.43
CA ASP A 444 0.03 40.46 -4.07
C ASP A 444 1.48 40.98 -4.17
N ALA A 445 1.75 42.26 -3.89
CA ALA A 445 3.09 42.84 -3.96
C ALA A 445 4.06 42.21 -2.94
N GLY A 446 5.32 41.97 -3.35
CA GLY A 446 6.36 41.38 -2.49
C GLY A 446 6.28 39.86 -2.31
N LYS A 447 5.30 39.19 -2.94
CA LYS A 447 5.24 37.73 -3.04
C LYS A 447 6.27 37.21 -4.04
N LEU A 448 6.74 35.98 -3.83
CA LEU A 448 7.58 35.32 -4.83
C LEU A 448 6.72 34.85 -6.00
N LEU A 449 6.96 35.40 -7.19
CA LEU A 449 6.35 34.92 -8.43
C LEU A 449 7.01 33.61 -8.87
N VAL A 450 6.23 32.52 -8.92
CA VAL A 450 6.66 31.20 -9.39
C VAL A 450 5.88 30.86 -10.64
N VAL A 451 6.57 30.62 -11.76
CA VAL A 451 5.98 30.44 -13.08
C VAL A 451 6.22 29.01 -13.56
N SER A 452 5.16 28.31 -13.94
CA SER A 452 5.29 27.05 -14.69
C SER A 452 5.21 27.30 -16.19
N TYR A 453 6.04 26.59 -16.96
CA TYR A 453 5.84 26.42 -18.41
C TYR A 453 5.64 24.95 -18.74
N ALA A 454 4.84 24.67 -19.76
CA ALA A 454 4.72 23.34 -20.32
C ALA A 454 5.98 23.02 -21.14
N TRP A 455 6.54 21.83 -20.96
CA TRP A 455 7.76 21.36 -21.64
C TRP A 455 7.53 19.98 -22.28
N ASP A 456 8.30 19.62 -23.32
CA ASP A 456 8.31 18.27 -23.93
C ASP A 456 9.35 17.35 -23.24
N GLY A 457 8.96 16.08 -23.03
CA GLY A 457 9.81 15.09 -22.36
C GLY A 457 11.03 14.61 -23.16
N ASN A 458 11.11 14.94 -24.44
CA ASN A 458 12.19 14.57 -25.35
C ASN A 458 12.80 15.77 -26.09
N ALA A 459 12.51 17.01 -25.66
CA ALA A 459 13.17 18.21 -26.18
C ALA A 459 14.05 18.88 -25.11
N LEU A 460 15.10 19.58 -25.54
CA LEU A 460 15.81 20.57 -24.73
C LEU A 460 14.88 21.75 -24.39
N PRO A 461 15.19 22.57 -23.37
CA PRO A 461 14.36 23.71 -23.01
C PRO A 461 14.16 24.66 -24.21
N GLY A 462 12.92 25.04 -24.46
CA GLY A 462 12.54 25.92 -25.57
C GLY A 462 12.01 25.22 -26.83
N ASN A 463 12.33 23.94 -27.06
CA ASN A 463 11.86 23.11 -28.19
C ASN A 463 11.84 23.86 -29.55
N GLU A 464 10.68 24.35 -30.01
CA GLU A 464 10.53 25.16 -31.23
C GLU A 464 11.43 26.41 -31.29
N PHE A 465 11.92 26.88 -30.14
CA PHE A 465 12.93 27.93 -30.04
C PHE A 465 14.12 27.65 -30.96
N TRP A 466 14.68 26.44 -30.92
CA TRP A 466 15.93 26.08 -31.61
C TRP A 466 15.85 26.01 -33.14
N HIS A 467 14.65 26.18 -33.75
CA HIS A 467 14.52 26.43 -35.19
C HIS A 467 14.03 27.85 -35.55
N GLY A 468 14.01 28.77 -34.59
CA GLY A 468 13.61 30.17 -34.77
C GLY A 468 12.11 30.46 -34.65
N SER A 469 11.30 29.53 -34.15
CA SER A 469 9.84 29.73 -33.99
C SER A 469 9.53 30.25 -32.59
N LEU A 470 9.79 31.55 -32.38
CA LEU A 470 9.81 32.18 -31.06
C LEU A 470 8.44 32.32 -30.38
N SER A 471 7.34 32.16 -31.14
CA SER A 471 5.95 32.24 -30.66
C SER A 471 5.14 30.94 -30.87
N GLY A 472 5.78 29.87 -31.36
CA GLY A 472 5.13 28.63 -31.79
C GLY A 472 4.35 27.88 -30.69
N SER A 473 4.89 27.79 -29.48
CA SER A 473 4.29 27.06 -28.35
C SER A 473 4.54 27.78 -27.00
N GLY A 474 4.31 27.11 -25.87
CA GLY A 474 4.68 27.65 -24.55
C GLY A 474 6.20 27.63 -24.31
N ASP A 475 6.88 26.63 -24.85
CA ASP A 475 8.33 26.42 -24.75
C ASP A 475 9.15 27.61 -25.31
N PRO A 476 8.98 28.05 -26.57
CA PRO A 476 9.74 29.17 -27.11
C PRO A 476 9.31 30.50 -26.49
N ALA A 477 8.06 30.65 -26.04
CA ALA A 477 7.63 31.85 -25.35
C ALA A 477 8.37 32.01 -24.01
N ALA A 478 8.55 30.93 -23.25
CA ALA A 478 9.37 30.91 -22.04
C ALA A 478 10.85 31.13 -22.35
N ALA A 479 11.42 30.42 -23.33
CA ALA A 479 12.81 30.58 -23.75
C ALA A 479 13.12 31.98 -24.31
N SER A 480 12.13 32.67 -24.88
CA SER A 480 12.27 34.03 -25.41
C SER A 480 12.06 35.13 -24.36
N SER A 481 11.71 34.78 -23.13
CA SER A 481 11.43 35.75 -22.06
C SER A 481 12.22 35.53 -20.77
N THR A 482 13.00 34.45 -20.72
CA THR A 482 13.79 33.94 -19.58
C THR A 482 15.05 33.21 -20.07
N GLN A 483 16.00 32.88 -19.20
CA GLN A 483 17.24 32.20 -19.60
C GLN A 483 17.16 30.66 -19.66
N ILE A 484 15.97 30.04 -19.75
CA ILE A 484 15.84 28.57 -19.67
C ILE A 484 16.65 27.81 -20.74
N ALA A 485 16.90 28.40 -21.91
CA ALA A 485 17.71 27.80 -22.97
C ALA A 485 19.20 27.61 -22.60
N GLU A 486 19.69 28.35 -21.59
CA GLU A 486 21.01 28.18 -20.97
C GLU A 486 20.87 27.48 -19.61
N LEU A 487 20.04 28.02 -18.71
CA LEU A 487 20.03 27.62 -17.30
C LEU A 487 19.37 26.26 -17.05
N HIS A 488 18.43 25.82 -17.89
CA HIS A 488 17.81 24.49 -17.80
C HIS A 488 18.45 23.48 -18.78
N ASN A 489 19.48 23.88 -19.54
CA ASN A 489 20.10 23.06 -20.57
C ASN A 489 21.31 22.30 -19.98
N PRO A 490 21.27 20.94 -19.91
CA PRO A 490 22.33 20.14 -19.30
C PRO A 490 23.65 20.16 -20.08
N HIS A 491 23.66 20.65 -21.31
CA HIS A 491 24.88 20.85 -22.11
C HIS A 491 25.57 22.19 -21.85
N ILE A 492 24.93 23.11 -21.12
CA ILE A 492 25.44 24.47 -20.85
C ILE A 492 25.59 24.69 -19.34
N ASN A 493 24.60 24.31 -18.54
CA ASN A 493 24.62 24.47 -17.09
C ASN A 493 24.81 23.13 -16.37
N SER A 494 26.01 22.91 -15.83
CA SER A 494 26.37 21.70 -15.06
C SER A 494 25.58 21.53 -13.76
N LYS A 495 24.83 22.55 -13.31
CA LYS A 495 23.84 22.40 -12.23
C LYS A 495 22.67 21.48 -12.64
N VAL A 496 22.36 21.35 -13.94
CA VAL A 496 21.29 20.49 -14.47
C VAL A 496 21.82 19.07 -14.71
N ALA A 497 22.13 18.37 -13.60
CA ALA A 497 22.70 17.04 -13.61
C ALA A 497 22.08 16.15 -12.51
N GLY A 498 22.10 14.83 -12.70
CA GLY A 498 21.61 13.84 -11.75
C GLY A 498 22.26 13.93 -10.38
N LYS A 499 23.55 14.31 -10.31
CA LYS A 499 24.25 14.57 -9.04
C LYS A 499 23.61 15.69 -8.20
N ASN A 500 22.91 16.63 -8.85
CA ASN A 500 22.23 17.76 -8.22
C ASN A 500 20.72 17.54 -8.04
N LEU A 501 20.21 16.32 -8.29
CA LEU A 501 18.79 16.00 -8.23
C LEU A 501 18.18 16.31 -6.86
N ARG A 502 17.10 17.09 -6.88
CA ARG A 502 16.22 17.29 -5.74
C ARG A 502 15.03 16.33 -5.79
N VAL A 503 14.61 15.90 -4.62
CA VAL A 503 13.41 15.10 -4.40
C VAL A 503 12.36 15.97 -3.73
N ALA A 504 11.17 16.04 -4.32
CA ALA A 504 10.00 16.72 -3.79
C ALA A 504 9.06 15.72 -3.07
N GLY A 505 8.60 16.08 -1.88
CA GLY A 505 7.68 15.28 -1.08
C GLY A 505 7.16 16.05 0.14
N THR A 506 6.49 15.37 1.08
CA THR A 506 5.86 16.03 2.24
C THR A 506 6.85 16.69 3.21
N PHE A 507 8.15 16.36 3.09
CA PHE A 507 9.27 17.00 3.80
C PHE A 507 9.77 18.30 3.13
N GLY A 508 9.23 18.68 1.97
CA GLY A 508 9.70 19.80 1.15
C GLY A 508 10.48 19.32 -0.07
N VAL A 509 11.47 20.11 -0.50
CA VAL A 509 12.38 19.79 -1.60
C VAL A 509 13.81 19.70 -1.06
N VAL A 510 14.44 18.52 -1.17
CA VAL A 510 15.78 18.23 -0.61
C VAL A 510 16.67 17.52 -1.64
N PRO A 511 18.01 17.64 -1.61
CA PRO A 511 18.87 16.80 -2.45
C PRO A 511 18.69 15.31 -2.19
N LEU A 512 18.95 14.50 -3.23
CA LEU A 512 18.87 13.03 -3.17
C LEU A 512 19.70 12.41 -2.04
N SER A 513 20.86 13.00 -1.72
CA SER A 513 21.71 12.60 -0.59
C SER A 513 21.02 12.75 0.77
N ILE A 514 20.25 13.82 0.96
CA ILE A 514 19.46 14.04 2.19
C ILE A 514 18.21 13.16 2.18
N TYR A 515 17.57 12.91 1.04
CA TYR A 515 16.38 12.07 0.94
C TYR A 515 16.58 10.67 1.56
N ARG A 516 17.80 10.14 1.54
CA ARG A 516 18.19 8.90 2.26
C ARG A 516 17.74 8.89 3.73
N SER A 517 17.92 9.99 4.47
CA SER A 517 17.63 10.04 5.91
C SER A 517 16.14 10.03 6.24
N VAL A 518 15.28 10.26 5.24
CA VAL A 518 13.82 10.24 5.36
C VAL A 518 13.17 9.12 4.55
N ALA A 519 13.94 8.27 3.87
CA ALA A 519 13.40 7.12 3.13
C ALA A 519 12.99 6.00 4.10
N GLN A 520 11.75 5.51 3.97
CA GLN A 520 11.24 4.41 4.80
C GLN A 520 11.46 3.07 4.10
N VAL A 521 12.17 2.14 4.75
CA VAL A 521 12.40 0.79 4.23
C VAL A 521 11.20 -0.11 4.56
N SER A 522 10.69 -0.83 3.56
CA SER A 522 9.82 -2.00 3.74
C SER A 522 10.37 -3.14 2.88
N ASP A 523 10.46 -4.34 3.45
CA ASP A 523 10.78 -5.52 2.65
C ASP A 523 9.65 -5.80 1.63
N PRO A 524 9.91 -5.77 0.31
CA PRO A 524 8.91 -6.02 -0.74
C PRO A 524 8.43 -7.46 -0.77
N ASN A 525 9.23 -8.38 -0.22
CA ASN A 525 8.95 -9.80 -0.18
C ASN A 525 7.92 -10.11 0.91
N ILE A 526 7.65 -9.13 1.79
CA ILE A 526 6.69 -9.21 2.88
C ILE A 526 5.43 -8.44 2.46
N PRO A 527 4.42 -9.13 1.91
CA PRO A 527 3.20 -8.48 1.48
C PRO A 527 2.46 -7.90 2.68
N ASN A 528 2.19 -6.60 2.64
CA ASN A 528 1.11 -6.02 3.43
C ASN A 528 -0.21 -6.59 2.89
N TRP A 529 -0.62 -7.77 3.37
CA TRP A 529 -1.82 -8.49 2.99
C TRP A 529 -2.43 -9.11 4.25
N PRO A 530 -3.77 -9.16 4.39
CA PRO A 530 -4.76 -8.63 3.45
C PRO A 530 -4.88 -7.09 3.49
N LYS A 531 -5.13 -6.48 2.32
CA LYS A 531 -5.43 -5.03 2.16
C LYS A 531 -6.92 -4.72 1.96
N LYS A 532 -7.71 -5.73 1.61
CA LYS A 532 -9.11 -5.60 1.22
C LYS A 532 -9.93 -6.67 1.91
N ARG A 533 -11.19 -6.35 2.20
CA ARG A 533 -12.19 -7.32 2.66
C ARG A 533 -12.47 -8.37 1.59
N PRO A 534 -12.91 -9.57 1.96
CA PRO A 534 -13.14 -10.66 1.02
C PRO A 534 -14.26 -10.33 0.03
N LEU A 535 -14.06 -10.74 -1.24
CA LEU A 535 -15.09 -10.65 -2.28
C LEU A 535 -16.02 -11.86 -2.25
N TRP A 536 -17.31 -11.59 -2.08
CA TRP A 536 -18.36 -12.61 -2.00
C TRP A 536 -19.01 -12.88 -3.36
N THR A 537 -18.79 -14.09 -3.90
CA THR A 537 -19.56 -14.59 -5.05
C THR A 537 -20.95 -15.06 -4.58
N LYS A 538 -21.94 -15.15 -5.48
CA LYS A 538 -23.28 -15.67 -5.13
C LYS A 538 -23.20 -17.06 -4.49
N ALA A 539 -22.36 -17.95 -5.03
CA ALA A 539 -22.14 -19.30 -4.49
C ALA A 539 -21.52 -19.29 -3.08
N ARG A 540 -20.44 -18.51 -2.86
CA ARG A 540 -19.82 -18.38 -1.53
C ARG A 540 -20.77 -17.76 -0.49
N LEU A 541 -21.56 -16.77 -0.91
CA LEU A 541 -22.54 -16.13 -0.03
C LEU A 541 -23.66 -17.08 0.38
N ASN A 542 -24.07 -18.03 -0.47
CA ASN A 542 -25.08 -19.02 -0.09
C ASN A 542 -24.63 -19.87 1.12
N PHE A 543 -23.36 -20.30 1.19
CA PHE A 543 -22.82 -21.01 2.36
C PHE A 543 -22.85 -20.17 3.65
N LEU A 544 -22.70 -18.84 3.57
CA LEU A 544 -22.89 -17.96 4.73
C LEU A 544 -24.37 -17.79 5.14
N LEU A 545 -25.29 -17.90 4.19
CA LEU A 545 -26.72 -17.60 4.38
C LEU A 545 -27.58 -18.82 4.73
N GLN A 546 -27.05 -20.05 4.60
CA GLN A 546 -27.76 -21.29 4.90
C GLN A 546 -28.08 -21.51 6.39
N GLU A 547 -27.50 -20.73 7.29
CA GLU A 547 -27.66 -20.89 8.74
C GLU A 547 -28.71 -19.89 9.28
N ALA A 548 -29.85 -20.39 9.79
CA ALA A 548 -31.06 -19.57 9.94
C ALA A 548 -31.27 -18.92 11.33
N GLU A 549 -30.49 -19.26 12.36
CA GLU A 549 -30.85 -18.93 13.75
C GLU A 549 -29.82 -18.03 14.47
N ASP A 550 -30.33 -17.11 15.30
CA ASP A 550 -29.53 -16.38 16.27
C ASP A 550 -29.37 -17.24 17.52
N VAL A 551 -28.12 -17.55 17.87
CA VAL A 551 -27.81 -18.39 19.04
C VAL A 551 -28.07 -17.58 20.32
N HIS A 552 -29.02 -18.04 21.14
CA HIS A 552 -29.15 -17.55 22.51
C HIS A 552 -27.87 -17.88 23.29
N GLU A 553 -27.25 -16.88 23.92
CA GLU A 553 -26.06 -17.07 24.77
C GLU A 553 -26.46 -17.75 26.09
N GLU A 554 -26.57 -19.08 26.08
CA GLU A 554 -26.72 -19.90 27.29
C GLU A 554 -25.48 -19.79 28.19
N HIS A 555 -25.67 -19.69 29.50
CA HIS A 555 -24.59 -19.54 30.47
C HIS A 555 -24.05 -20.89 30.95
N THR A 556 -22.79 -21.19 30.63
CA THR A 556 -22.10 -22.43 31.04
C THR A 556 -21.64 -22.29 32.49
N THR A 557 -22.02 -23.22 33.37
CA THR A 557 -21.68 -23.16 34.80
C THR A 557 -20.38 -23.88 35.14
N LEU A 558 -19.75 -23.50 36.25
CA LEU A 558 -18.54 -24.16 36.77
C LEU A 558 -18.78 -25.64 37.03
N ASP A 559 -19.94 -25.99 37.59
CA ASP A 559 -20.28 -27.38 37.93
C ASP A 559 -20.43 -28.24 36.66
N SER A 560 -20.89 -27.64 35.54
CA SER A 560 -20.93 -28.30 34.24
C SER A 560 -19.54 -28.58 33.70
N ILE A 561 -18.61 -27.62 33.77
CA ILE A 561 -17.22 -27.81 33.36
C ILE A 561 -16.51 -28.86 34.22
N ILE A 562 -16.68 -28.83 35.54
CA ILE A 562 -16.12 -29.85 36.45
C ILE A 562 -16.65 -31.24 36.11
N LYS A 563 -17.96 -31.37 35.81
CA LYS A 563 -18.58 -32.63 35.40
C LYS A 563 -18.02 -33.12 34.06
N SER A 564 -18.00 -32.30 33.02
CA SER A 564 -17.49 -32.69 31.70
C SER A 564 -15.98 -33.02 31.74
N SER A 565 -15.20 -32.26 32.51
CA SER A 565 -13.78 -32.51 32.77
C SER A 565 -13.53 -33.84 33.50
N ALA A 566 -14.40 -34.21 34.45
CA ALA A 566 -14.34 -35.51 35.13
C ALA A 566 -14.82 -36.68 34.24
N GLN A 567 -15.55 -36.40 33.15
CA GLN A 567 -16.03 -37.37 32.17
C GLN A 567 -15.14 -37.44 30.91
N PHE A 568 -14.08 -36.65 30.82
CA PHE A 568 -13.17 -36.67 29.67
C PHE A 568 -12.41 -38.01 29.61
N PRO A 569 -12.37 -38.72 28.46
CA PRO A 569 -11.86 -40.10 28.41
C PRO A 569 -10.37 -40.27 28.71
N ILE A 570 -9.56 -39.22 28.50
CA ILE A 570 -8.12 -39.24 28.74
C ILE A 570 -7.81 -38.58 30.08
N ALA A 571 -6.98 -39.23 30.90
CA ALA A 571 -6.59 -38.70 32.20
C ALA A 571 -5.83 -37.37 32.07
N PHE A 572 -6.18 -36.40 32.91
CA PHE A 572 -5.37 -35.20 33.12
C PHE A 572 -4.09 -35.60 33.88
N PRO A 573 -2.88 -35.24 33.43
CA PRO A 573 -1.65 -35.55 34.16
C PRO A 573 -1.50 -34.79 35.48
N ILE A 574 -2.13 -33.61 35.59
CA ILE A 574 -2.07 -32.72 36.75
C ILE A 574 -3.44 -32.13 37.06
N ASP A 575 -3.68 -31.85 38.34
CA ASP A 575 -4.92 -31.23 38.82
C ASP A 575 -4.78 -29.72 39.14
N SER A 576 -3.56 -29.18 39.24
CA SER A 576 -3.31 -27.81 39.76
C SER A 576 -3.96 -26.68 38.97
N VAL A 577 -4.09 -26.84 37.66
CA VAL A 577 -4.74 -25.89 36.74
C VAL A 577 -6.24 -26.13 36.55
N ARG A 578 -6.79 -27.24 37.07
CA ARG A 578 -8.18 -27.62 36.77
C ARG A 578 -9.17 -26.79 37.57
N SER A 579 -10.29 -26.46 36.95
CA SER A 579 -11.35 -25.62 37.51
C SER A 579 -11.93 -26.21 38.80
N LYS A 580 -11.90 -27.54 38.95
CA LYS A 580 -12.23 -28.25 40.21
C LYS A 580 -11.29 -27.82 41.35
N THR A 581 -9.99 -27.84 41.13
CA THR A 581 -8.97 -27.48 42.13
C THR A 581 -8.99 -25.98 42.41
N LEU A 582 -9.01 -25.17 41.34
CA LEU A 582 -9.05 -23.72 41.41
C LEU A 582 -10.32 -23.18 42.12
N SER A 583 -11.43 -23.92 42.13
CA SER A 583 -12.65 -23.53 42.86
C SER A 583 -12.48 -23.40 44.38
N SER A 584 -11.39 -23.93 44.94
CA SER A 584 -11.04 -23.76 46.35
C SER A 584 -10.33 -22.42 46.66
N GLU A 585 -9.74 -21.78 45.66
CA GLU A 585 -8.97 -20.53 45.80
C GLU A 585 -9.60 -19.34 45.06
N ILE A 586 -10.32 -19.59 43.97
CA ILE A 586 -10.86 -18.58 43.06
C ILE A 586 -12.39 -18.54 43.19
N PRO A 587 -13.01 -17.36 43.37
CA PRO A 587 -14.47 -17.25 43.42
C PRO A 587 -15.15 -17.86 42.20
N LYS A 588 -16.22 -18.64 42.42
CA LYS A 588 -17.01 -19.29 41.36
C LYS A 588 -17.39 -18.33 40.22
N GLN A 589 -17.78 -17.10 40.56
CA GLN A 589 -18.14 -16.06 39.58
C GLN A 589 -16.98 -15.67 38.64
N SER A 590 -15.73 -15.67 39.13
CA SER A 590 -14.55 -15.42 38.29
C SER A 590 -14.26 -16.59 37.36
N LEU A 591 -14.36 -17.83 37.86
CA LEU A 591 -14.22 -19.02 37.03
C LEU A 591 -15.31 -19.11 35.95
N GLU A 592 -16.57 -18.82 36.30
CA GLU A 592 -17.68 -18.78 35.33
C GLU A 592 -17.51 -17.66 34.30
N LYS A 593 -16.96 -16.50 34.70
CA LYS A 593 -16.54 -15.45 33.75
C LYS A 593 -15.47 -15.95 32.78
N TYR A 594 -14.48 -16.73 33.24
CA TYR A 594 -13.43 -17.29 32.38
C TYR A 594 -14.03 -18.29 31.38
N ILE A 595 -14.82 -19.24 31.87
CA ILE A 595 -15.54 -20.25 31.07
C ILE A 595 -16.37 -19.61 29.96
N ASN A 596 -17.21 -18.62 30.29
CA ASN A 596 -18.10 -17.98 29.32
C ASN A 596 -17.41 -16.92 28.42
N SER A 597 -16.15 -16.58 28.71
CA SER A 597 -15.37 -15.65 27.87
C SER A 597 -14.66 -16.32 26.69
N VAL A 598 -14.76 -17.64 26.60
CA VAL A 598 -14.16 -18.49 25.57
C VAL A 598 -14.91 -18.35 24.25
N TYR A 599 -14.18 -18.29 23.15
CA TYR A 599 -14.74 -18.53 21.81
C TYR A 599 -13.68 -18.95 20.79
N PRO A 600 -14.06 -19.73 19.74
CA PRO A 600 -13.26 -19.88 18.55
C PRO A 600 -13.28 -18.59 17.71
N VAL A 601 -12.17 -18.28 17.03
CA VAL A 601 -12.01 -17.08 16.19
C VAL A 601 -11.19 -17.35 14.93
N ILE A 602 -11.61 -16.76 13.81
CA ILE A 602 -10.91 -16.76 12.52
C ILE A 602 -10.85 -15.37 11.90
N HIS A 603 -9.87 -15.11 11.04
CA HIS A 603 -9.82 -13.88 10.24
C HIS A 603 -10.87 -13.88 9.12
N GLU A 604 -11.45 -12.71 8.79
CA GLU A 604 -12.57 -12.58 7.83
C GLU A 604 -12.30 -13.18 6.44
N ASN A 605 -11.04 -13.13 5.97
CA ASN A 605 -10.63 -13.72 4.69
C ASN A 605 -10.67 -15.27 4.66
N VAL A 606 -10.69 -15.94 5.81
CA VAL A 606 -10.73 -17.41 5.89
C VAL A 606 -12.11 -17.96 5.52
N LEU A 607 -13.19 -17.19 5.75
CA LEU A 607 -14.55 -17.64 5.43
C LEU A 607 -14.77 -18.01 3.95
N PRO A 608 -14.34 -17.20 2.94
CA PRO A 608 -14.34 -17.61 1.54
C PRO A 608 -13.58 -18.90 1.23
N LEU A 609 -12.47 -19.16 1.93
CA LEU A 609 -11.69 -20.39 1.78
C LEU A 609 -12.48 -21.60 2.29
N LEU A 610 -13.10 -21.51 3.47
CA LEU A 610 -14.00 -22.55 3.99
C LEU A 610 -15.16 -22.83 3.01
N SER A 611 -15.79 -21.78 2.46
CA SER A 611 -16.87 -21.93 1.46
C SER A 611 -16.39 -22.59 0.16
N SER A 612 -15.22 -22.19 -0.35
CA SER A 612 -14.65 -22.80 -1.56
C SER A 612 -14.15 -24.23 -1.33
N PHE A 613 -13.68 -24.55 -0.13
CA PHE A 613 -13.33 -25.92 0.27
C PHE A 613 -14.55 -26.84 0.26
N LEU A 614 -15.64 -26.44 0.95
CA LEU A 614 -16.89 -27.20 0.98
C LEU A 614 -17.43 -27.43 -0.43
N GLN A 615 -17.50 -26.37 -1.25
CA GLN A 615 -17.92 -26.46 -2.64
C GLN A 615 -17.06 -27.46 -3.45
N HIS A 616 -15.74 -27.40 -3.29
CA HIS A 616 -14.81 -28.29 -4.00
C HIS A 616 -14.98 -29.75 -3.55
N LYS A 617 -15.05 -30.02 -2.24
CA LYS A 617 -15.23 -31.38 -1.73
C LYS A 617 -16.59 -31.98 -2.08
N GLN A 618 -17.66 -31.17 -2.11
CA GLN A 618 -18.98 -31.59 -2.60
C GLN A 618 -19.01 -31.90 -4.10
N THR A 619 -18.26 -31.14 -4.91
CA THR A 619 -18.29 -31.26 -6.39
C THR A 619 -17.31 -32.31 -6.91
N PHE A 620 -16.08 -32.32 -6.39
CA PHE A 620 -14.93 -33.06 -6.94
C PHE A 620 -14.35 -34.10 -5.97
N GLY A 621 -14.71 -34.07 -4.69
CA GLY A 621 -14.28 -35.09 -3.73
C GLY A 621 -14.76 -36.49 -4.12
N ASN A 622 -14.17 -37.53 -3.54
CA ASN A 622 -14.57 -38.91 -3.77
C ASN A 622 -15.92 -39.25 -3.11
N ALA A 623 -16.40 -40.49 -3.27
CA ALA A 623 -17.71 -40.90 -2.76
C ALA A 623 -17.87 -40.75 -1.23
N ARG A 624 -16.81 -40.97 -0.44
CA ARG A 624 -16.81 -40.81 1.02
C ARG A 624 -16.83 -39.32 1.39
N GLU A 625 -15.97 -38.53 0.75
CA GLU A 625 -15.93 -37.08 0.97
C GLU A 625 -17.26 -36.42 0.61
N ARG A 626 -17.82 -36.68 -0.57
CA ARG A 626 -19.10 -36.10 -0.99
C ARG A 626 -20.23 -36.46 -0.02
N LYS A 627 -20.25 -37.69 0.52
CA LYS A 627 -21.21 -38.11 1.54
C LYS A 627 -21.05 -37.32 2.85
N LEU A 628 -19.82 -37.10 3.32
CA LEU A 628 -19.54 -36.35 4.55
C LEU A 628 -19.89 -34.86 4.40
N TYR A 629 -19.47 -34.23 3.30
CA TYR A 629 -19.60 -32.78 3.11
C TYR A 629 -20.96 -32.35 2.51
N GLN A 630 -21.83 -33.28 2.07
CA GLN A 630 -23.05 -32.99 1.29
C GLN A 630 -23.90 -31.85 1.86
N ASN A 631 -24.09 -31.83 3.19
CA ASN A 631 -24.93 -30.87 3.91
C ASN A 631 -24.14 -30.08 4.98
N MET A 632 -22.80 -30.10 4.93
CA MET A 632 -21.97 -29.47 5.95
C MET A 632 -21.93 -27.95 5.75
N THR A 633 -22.36 -27.20 6.77
CA THR A 633 -22.30 -25.72 6.79
C THR A 633 -20.93 -25.22 7.24
N VAL A 634 -20.72 -23.90 7.26
CA VAL A 634 -19.47 -23.31 7.77
C VAL A 634 -19.33 -23.55 9.28
N VAL A 635 -20.41 -23.40 10.06
CA VAL A 635 -20.40 -23.74 11.50
C VAL A 635 -20.12 -25.22 11.73
N ALA A 636 -20.78 -26.13 11.00
CA ALA A 636 -20.57 -27.57 11.14
C ALA A 636 -19.13 -27.98 10.75
N LEU A 637 -18.53 -27.33 9.75
CA LEU A 637 -17.11 -27.51 9.43
C LEU A 637 -16.21 -27.02 10.58
N VAL A 638 -16.50 -25.86 11.18
CA VAL A 638 -15.73 -25.36 12.34
C VAL A 638 -15.86 -26.27 13.56
N ASP A 639 -17.06 -26.79 13.88
CA ASP A 639 -17.26 -27.79 14.93
C ASP A 639 -16.37 -29.03 14.69
N ARG A 640 -16.33 -29.52 13.45
CA ARG A 640 -15.48 -30.64 13.05
C ARG A 640 -13.98 -30.33 13.16
N LEU A 641 -13.54 -29.16 12.68
CA LEU A 641 -12.15 -28.71 12.79
C LEU A 641 -11.69 -28.53 14.26
N LEU A 642 -12.61 -28.34 15.20
CA LEU A 642 -12.34 -28.31 16.63
C LEU A 642 -12.35 -29.73 17.24
N ALA A 643 -13.40 -30.52 17.00
CA ALA A 643 -13.72 -31.71 17.80
C ALA A 643 -13.24 -33.05 17.22
N ASN A 644 -12.84 -33.12 15.95
CA ASN A 644 -12.43 -34.34 15.25
C ASN A 644 -10.89 -34.44 15.08
N ARG A 645 -10.15 -33.95 16.08
CA ARG A 645 -8.69 -34.00 16.17
C ARG A 645 -8.19 -35.25 16.92
N ALA A 646 -6.91 -35.58 16.77
CA ALA A 646 -6.24 -36.43 17.77
C ALA A 646 -6.14 -35.69 19.11
N VAL A 647 -6.06 -36.39 20.23
CA VAL A 647 -5.84 -35.78 21.55
C VAL A 647 -4.43 -35.19 21.64
N ALA A 648 -3.43 -35.94 21.16
CA ALA A 648 -2.08 -35.46 20.89
C ALA A 648 -1.67 -35.84 19.46
N PHE A 649 -0.89 -34.99 18.80
CA PHE A 649 -0.36 -35.17 17.45
C PHE A 649 1.00 -34.47 17.34
N LEU A 650 2.06 -35.21 17.02
CA LEU A 650 3.42 -34.66 17.01
C LEU A 650 4.36 -35.35 16.01
N ASN A 651 5.50 -34.69 15.78
CA ASN A 651 6.68 -35.14 15.03
C ASN A 651 6.47 -35.53 13.54
N GLN A 652 7.53 -35.90 12.84
CA GLN A 652 7.50 -36.29 11.42
C GLN A 652 6.78 -37.63 11.14
N ALA A 653 6.74 -38.54 12.12
CA ALA A 653 6.07 -39.82 12.00
C ALA A 653 4.54 -39.70 12.15
N ASP A 654 4.04 -38.55 12.62
CA ASP A 654 2.66 -38.34 13.05
C ASP A 654 2.29 -39.31 14.17
N ASP A 655 3.06 -39.27 15.27
CA ASP A 655 2.71 -39.99 16.49
C ASP A 655 1.42 -39.36 17.07
N TYR A 656 0.45 -40.19 17.39
CA TYR A 656 -0.87 -39.77 17.85
C TYR A 656 -1.34 -40.48 19.13
N LEU A 657 -2.18 -39.78 19.88
CA LEU A 657 -3.06 -40.33 20.91
C LEU A 657 -4.51 -40.04 20.49
N LEU A 658 -5.35 -41.08 20.42
CA LEU A 658 -6.76 -40.97 20.07
C LEU A 658 -7.66 -40.88 21.31
N MET A 659 -8.92 -40.49 21.11
CA MET A 659 -9.89 -40.26 22.19
C MET A 659 -10.28 -41.53 22.96
N ASP A 660 -10.07 -42.71 22.39
CA ASP A 660 -10.26 -44.02 23.03
C ASP A 660 -9.00 -44.53 23.74
N GLY A 661 -7.94 -43.73 23.80
CA GLY A 661 -6.64 -44.10 24.38
C GLY A 661 -5.69 -44.81 23.42
N THR A 662 -6.12 -45.12 22.18
CA THR A 662 -5.25 -45.75 21.17
C THR A 662 -4.05 -44.85 20.86
N ARG A 663 -2.86 -45.43 20.85
CA ARG A 663 -1.62 -44.78 20.42
C ARG A 663 -1.09 -45.44 19.16
N GLY A 664 -0.48 -44.65 18.28
CA GLY A 664 0.12 -45.14 17.04
C GLY A 664 0.93 -44.06 16.33
N ALA A 665 1.43 -44.39 15.14
CA ALA A 665 2.22 -43.53 14.29
C ALA A 665 1.89 -43.77 12.82
N GLY A 666 1.97 -42.72 11.99
CA GLY A 666 1.79 -42.78 10.54
C GLY A 666 0.38 -43.15 10.08
N ASN A 667 0.23 -43.32 8.77
CA ASN A 667 -1.05 -43.60 8.07
C ASN A 667 -2.11 -42.49 8.18
N TRP A 668 -1.81 -41.32 8.75
CA TRP A 668 -2.74 -40.19 8.79
C TRP A 668 -3.05 -39.65 7.38
N GLU A 669 -2.11 -39.80 6.45
CA GLU A 669 -2.25 -39.55 5.02
C GLU A 669 -3.29 -40.45 4.32
N THR A 670 -3.72 -41.54 4.95
CA THR A 670 -4.77 -42.41 4.38
C THR A 670 -6.18 -41.88 4.61
N ILE A 671 -6.37 -40.95 5.57
CA ILE A 671 -7.68 -40.40 5.94
C ILE A 671 -8.27 -39.59 4.78
N GLY A 672 -9.45 -40.00 4.32
CA GLY A 672 -10.13 -39.47 3.15
C GLY A 672 -9.83 -40.22 1.85
N THR A 673 -8.93 -41.20 1.84
CA THR A 673 -8.47 -41.90 0.63
C THR A 673 -9.06 -43.32 0.47
N GLU A 674 -8.78 -43.99 -0.65
CA GLU A 674 -9.16 -45.40 -0.83
C GLU A 674 -8.44 -46.35 0.14
N ASN A 675 -7.27 -45.94 0.68
CA ASN A 675 -6.45 -46.72 1.61
C ASN A 675 -6.79 -46.46 3.09
N GLU A 676 -7.86 -45.72 3.37
CA GLU A 676 -8.32 -45.35 4.72
C GLU A 676 -8.59 -46.58 5.61
N THR A 677 -8.18 -46.51 6.87
CA THR A 677 -8.31 -47.63 7.82
C THR A 677 -9.60 -47.58 8.62
N ASN A 678 -9.96 -48.66 9.33
CA ASN A 678 -11.09 -48.68 10.26
C ASN A 678 -10.87 -47.82 11.53
N ILE A 679 -9.62 -47.54 11.91
CA ILE A 679 -9.25 -46.73 13.08
C ILE A 679 -9.13 -45.26 12.68
N LEU A 680 -8.17 -44.96 11.79
CA LEU A 680 -7.97 -43.66 11.17
C LEU A 680 -8.88 -43.53 9.95
N ASN A 681 -10.06 -42.93 10.17
CA ASN A 681 -11.08 -42.72 9.14
C ASN A 681 -11.64 -41.29 9.14
N LEU A 682 -12.16 -40.87 7.99
CA LEU A 682 -12.62 -39.49 7.75
C LEU A 682 -13.86 -39.15 8.60
N ASP A 683 -14.72 -40.12 8.89
CA ASP A 683 -15.90 -39.89 9.74
C ASP A 683 -15.49 -39.48 11.18
N LYS A 684 -14.42 -40.07 11.72
CA LYS A 684 -13.90 -39.78 13.07
C LYS A 684 -12.90 -38.63 13.12
N TYR A 685 -12.00 -38.51 12.15
CA TYR A 685 -10.84 -37.61 12.24
C TYR A 685 -10.69 -36.69 11.02
N ILE A 686 -10.02 -35.56 11.21
CA ILE A 686 -9.70 -34.61 10.13
C ILE A 686 -8.53 -35.09 9.26
N SER A 687 -8.72 -34.99 7.95
CA SER A 687 -7.71 -35.26 6.92
C SER A 687 -6.69 -34.12 6.78
N TYR A 688 -5.54 -34.36 6.14
CA TYR A 688 -4.54 -33.29 5.91
C TYR A 688 -5.05 -32.06 5.15
N ASP A 689 -6.06 -32.26 4.29
CA ASP A 689 -6.73 -31.17 3.59
C ASP A 689 -7.51 -30.25 4.54
N GLU A 690 -8.05 -30.82 5.63
CA GLU A 690 -8.78 -30.12 6.69
C GLU A 690 -7.84 -29.54 7.75
N ILE A 691 -6.73 -30.21 8.09
CA ILE A 691 -5.76 -29.70 9.09
C ILE A 691 -5.21 -28.34 8.63
N LYS A 692 -5.03 -28.10 7.32
CA LYS A 692 -4.68 -26.76 6.77
C LYS A 692 -5.69 -25.66 7.12
N LEU A 693 -6.99 -25.99 7.18
CA LEU A 693 -8.04 -25.06 7.58
C LEU A 693 -8.07 -24.89 9.09
N SER A 694 -7.89 -26.00 9.83
CA SER A 694 -7.75 -26.03 11.28
C SER A 694 -6.60 -25.13 11.76
N ALA A 695 -5.50 -25.07 11.01
CA ALA A 695 -4.35 -24.20 11.30
C ALA A 695 -4.64 -22.69 11.19
N LEU A 696 -5.78 -22.29 10.62
CA LEU A 696 -6.26 -20.91 10.57
C LEU A 696 -7.32 -20.61 11.65
N LEU A 697 -7.64 -21.57 12.53
CA LEU A 697 -8.63 -21.48 13.59
C LEU A 697 -7.99 -21.35 14.96
N SER A 698 -8.31 -20.26 15.67
CA SER A 698 -7.77 -19.94 16.99
C SER A 698 -8.85 -20.04 18.06
N VAL A 699 -8.48 -20.19 19.33
CA VAL A 699 -9.40 -20.14 20.49
C VAL A 699 -8.82 -19.20 21.53
N SER A 700 -9.66 -18.29 22.06
CA SER A 700 -9.27 -17.26 23.02
C SER A 700 -10.18 -17.24 24.24
N SER A 701 -9.61 -16.98 25.42
CA SER A 701 -10.34 -16.84 26.69
C SER A 701 -9.62 -15.98 27.71
N TYR A 702 -10.33 -15.49 28.73
CA TYR A 702 -9.69 -15.15 30.01
C TYR A 702 -9.35 -16.44 30.77
N THR A 703 -8.22 -16.46 31.46
CA THR A 703 -7.80 -17.58 32.33
C THR A 703 -7.09 -17.05 33.58
N HIS A 704 -7.05 -17.88 34.62
CA HIS A 704 -6.11 -17.71 35.73
C HIS A 704 -4.71 -18.25 35.35
N PHE A 705 -3.66 -17.63 35.90
CA PHE A 705 -2.27 -18.04 35.76
C PHE A 705 -1.74 -18.58 37.10
N VAL A 706 -1.46 -19.89 37.18
CA VAL A 706 -0.98 -20.52 38.44
C VAL A 706 0.53 -20.36 38.67
N ASN A 707 1.27 -20.00 37.61
CA ASN A 707 2.71 -19.70 37.63
C ASN A 707 3.08 -18.81 36.42
N ASN A 708 4.35 -18.42 36.31
CA ASN A 708 4.84 -17.48 35.29
C ASN A 708 4.80 -17.99 33.83
N GLY A 709 4.40 -19.25 33.58
CA GLY A 709 4.31 -19.83 32.24
C GLY A 709 5.64 -20.28 31.65
N ASN A 710 6.72 -20.38 32.43
CA ASN A 710 8.00 -20.89 31.95
C ASN A 710 7.87 -22.33 31.39
N ARG A 711 8.69 -22.69 30.40
CA ARG A 711 8.65 -24.00 29.74
C ARG A 711 8.73 -25.20 30.72
N TYR A 712 9.46 -25.05 31.82
CA TYR A 712 9.70 -26.09 32.83
C TYR A 712 8.79 -25.93 34.06
N ASN A 713 7.62 -25.30 33.92
CA ASN A 713 6.74 -25.05 35.06
C ASN A 713 6.05 -26.32 35.60
N GLU A 714 5.83 -27.33 34.76
CA GLU A 714 5.37 -28.69 35.11
C GLU A 714 4.13 -28.76 36.04
N GLY A 715 3.26 -27.74 36.02
CA GLY A 715 2.08 -27.69 36.86
C GLY A 715 2.32 -27.15 38.27
N VAL A 716 3.55 -26.77 38.61
CA VAL A 716 3.92 -26.26 39.93
C VAL A 716 3.32 -24.87 40.13
N VAL A 717 2.53 -24.71 41.19
CA VAL A 717 1.92 -23.42 41.55
C VAL A 717 2.98 -22.52 42.16
N ASN A 718 3.16 -21.31 41.60
CA ASN A 718 4.08 -20.31 42.11
C ASN A 718 3.56 -18.90 41.81
N LYS A 719 3.09 -18.20 42.84
CA LYS A 719 2.49 -16.85 42.73
C LYS A 719 3.52 -15.71 42.79
N THR A 720 4.82 -16.02 42.79
CA THR A 720 5.90 -15.02 42.89
C THR A 720 6.16 -14.37 41.54
N ASN A 721 5.99 -13.04 41.45
CA ASN A 721 6.21 -12.25 40.23
C ASN A 721 5.34 -12.71 39.03
N VAL A 722 4.07 -13.01 39.30
CA VAL A 722 3.08 -13.49 38.32
C VAL A 722 1.90 -12.50 38.27
N GLU A 723 1.39 -12.21 37.06
CA GLU A 723 0.03 -11.66 36.92
C GLU A 723 -0.97 -12.75 37.25
N TYR A 724 -2.03 -12.45 37.98
CA TYR A 724 -2.98 -13.50 38.38
C TYR A 724 -3.91 -13.94 37.26
N ASP A 725 -4.35 -13.01 36.41
CA ASP A 725 -5.34 -13.28 35.37
C ASP A 725 -5.00 -12.50 34.09
N GLY A 726 -5.35 -13.05 32.94
CA GLY A 726 -5.13 -12.40 31.64
C GLY A 726 -5.93 -13.06 30.53
N VAL A 727 -5.69 -12.66 29.29
CA VAL A 727 -6.25 -13.32 28.10
C VAL A 727 -5.20 -14.27 27.52
N ILE A 728 -5.59 -15.51 27.23
CA ILE A 728 -4.77 -16.48 26.51
C ILE A 728 -5.43 -16.84 25.17
N ILE A 729 -4.63 -16.87 24.10
CA ILE A 729 -5.08 -17.28 22.76
C ILE A 729 -4.13 -18.33 22.15
N GLY A 730 -4.72 -19.43 21.69
CA GLY A 730 -4.01 -20.47 20.94
C GLY A 730 -3.93 -20.12 19.47
N LEU A 731 -2.71 -20.01 18.94
CA LEU A 731 -2.43 -19.68 17.54
C LEU A 731 -1.60 -20.80 16.91
N ILE A 732 -2.00 -21.28 15.75
CA ILE A 732 -1.33 -22.42 15.08
C ILE A 732 -0.33 -21.89 14.05
N GLY A 733 0.94 -22.23 14.25
CA GLY A 733 2.03 -21.90 13.33
C GLY A 733 2.07 -22.80 12.09
N ALA A 734 2.92 -22.45 11.12
CA ALA A 734 3.15 -23.30 9.95
C ALA A 734 3.99 -24.54 10.31
N ARG A 735 3.60 -25.73 9.83
CA ARG A 735 4.34 -26.98 10.05
C ARG A 735 5.04 -27.45 8.77
N PHE A 736 6.38 -27.50 8.80
CA PHE A 736 7.23 -27.98 7.68
C PHE A 736 7.87 -29.34 7.92
N GLU A 737 7.62 -29.97 9.07
CA GLU A 737 8.25 -31.22 9.47
C GLU A 737 7.81 -32.42 8.60
N LYS A 738 6.63 -32.36 7.99
CA LYS A 738 6.08 -33.40 7.09
C LYS A 738 6.04 -32.87 5.65
N SER A 739 6.75 -33.53 4.74
CA SER A 739 6.76 -33.19 3.31
C SER A 739 5.40 -33.45 2.64
N ASN A 740 5.11 -32.74 1.53
CA ASN A 740 3.95 -32.92 0.65
C ASN A 740 2.55 -32.59 1.22
N VAL A 741 2.45 -32.22 2.50
CA VAL A 741 1.20 -31.86 3.19
C VAL A 741 1.33 -30.50 3.91
N MET A 742 0.25 -30.00 4.51
CA MET A 742 0.26 -28.79 5.34
C MET A 742 0.88 -27.56 4.65
N GLU A 743 1.47 -26.62 5.41
CA GLU A 743 2.16 -25.46 4.85
C GLU A 743 3.39 -25.82 4.01
N TYR A 744 4.03 -26.99 4.21
CA TYR A 744 5.11 -27.46 3.34
C TYR A 744 4.67 -27.45 1.87
N ALA A 745 3.46 -27.91 1.59
CA ALA A 745 2.93 -28.03 0.24
C ALA A 745 2.27 -26.76 -0.32
N GLU A 746 2.22 -25.67 0.45
CA GLU A 746 1.78 -24.35 -0.04
C GLU A 746 2.96 -23.37 -0.16
N VAL A 747 4.00 -23.53 0.65
CA VAL A 747 5.15 -22.61 0.75
C VAL A 747 6.43 -23.17 0.12
N LEU A 748 6.67 -24.49 0.17
CA LEU A 748 7.86 -25.05 -0.47
C LEU A 748 7.57 -25.45 -1.91
N VAL A 749 8.55 -25.16 -2.78
CA VAL A 749 8.55 -25.59 -4.17
C VAL A 749 9.70 -26.57 -4.39
N THR A 750 9.38 -27.82 -4.71
CA THR A 750 10.35 -28.88 -5.03
C THR A 750 10.02 -29.53 -6.38
N ALA A 751 11.04 -30.10 -7.04
CA ALA A 751 10.88 -30.75 -8.35
C ALA A 751 9.89 -31.92 -8.30
N ASP A 752 9.97 -32.75 -7.26
CA ASP A 752 9.11 -33.94 -7.12
C ASP A 752 7.68 -33.57 -6.71
N GLN A 753 7.50 -32.51 -5.91
CA GLN A 753 6.20 -32.09 -5.40
C GLN A 753 5.44 -31.25 -6.44
N ASN A 754 6.04 -30.17 -6.94
CA ASN A 754 5.34 -29.10 -7.66
C ASN A 754 5.22 -29.42 -9.15
N THR A 755 4.48 -30.49 -9.46
CA THR A 755 4.21 -30.95 -10.82
C THR A 755 2.72 -30.86 -11.14
N TYR A 756 2.38 -30.81 -12.43
CA TYR A 756 0.98 -30.93 -12.86
C TYR A 756 0.32 -32.23 -12.36
N LYS A 757 1.06 -33.35 -12.37
CA LYS A 757 0.55 -34.65 -11.87
C LYS A 757 0.08 -34.58 -10.41
N ASN A 758 0.74 -33.78 -9.57
CA ASN A 758 0.42 -33.61 -8.16
C ASN A 758 -0.55 -32.44 -7.89
N GLY A 759 -1.16 -31.90 -8.95
CA GLY A 759 -2.20 -30.88 -8.86
C GLY A 759 -1.73 -29.42 -8.79
N TYR A 760 -0.45 -29.14 -9.08
CA TYR A 760 0.09 -27.77 -9.17
C TYR A 760 -0.06 -27.19 -10.57
N GLY A 761 0.05 -25.87 -10.71
CA GLY A 761 -0.22 -25.17 -11.97
C GLY A 761 -1.70 -24.93 -12.22
N ASN A 762 -1.99 -24.13 -13.26
CA ASN A 762 -3.37 -23.79 -13.63
C ASN A 762 -4.02 -24.98 -14.35
N GLN A 763 -4.87 -25.72 -13.64
CA GLN A 763 -5.57 -26.91 -14.15
C GLN A 763 -7.09 -26.75 -14.08
N LEU A 764 -7.80 -27.46 -14.96
CA LEU A 764 -9.25 -27.57 -14.97
C LEU A 764 -9.65 -29.06 -14.89
N PRO A 765 -10.49 -29.47 -13.92
CA PRO A 765 -11.09 -28.66 -12.87
C PRO A 765 -10.06 -28.11 -11.86
N PRO A 766 -10.35 -27.00 -11.16
CA PRO A 766 -9.43 -26.43 -10.17
C PRO A 766 -9.15 -27.41 -9.03
N THR A 767 -7.86 -27.62 -8.75
CA THR A 767 -7.40 -28.49 -7.65
C THR A 767 -7.49 -27.79 -6.30
N LEU A 768 -7.35 -28.54 -5.20
CA LEU A 768 -7.26 -27.91 -3.88
C LEU A 768 -6.04 -26.98 -3.75
N ARG A 769 -4.93 -27.24 -4.46
CA ARG A 769 -3.77 -26.33 -4.52
C ARG A 769 -4.13 -25.00 -5.19
N ALA A 770 -4.91 -25.04 -6.27
CA ALA A 770 -5.42 -23.84 -6.91
C ALA A 770 -6.31 -23.01 -5.95
N ILE A 771 -7.15 -23.66 -5.14
CA ILE A 771 -8.01 -22.97 -4.15
C ILE A 771 -7.20 -22.24 -3.08
N PHE A 772 -6.12 -22.85 -2.57
CA PHE A 772 -5.23 -22.18 -1.61
C PHE A 772 -4.38 -21.08 -2.27
N SER A 773 -3.93 -21.30 -3.51
CA SER A 773 -3.20 -20.28 -4.29
C SER A 773 -4.09 -19.04 -4.56
N ASP A 774 -5.34 -19.25 -4.99
CA ASP A 774 -6.37 -18.22 -5.17
C ASP A 774 -6.66 -17.47 -3.85
N PHE A 775 -6.74 -18.20 -2.73
CA PHE A 775 -6.96 -17.62 -1.40
C PHE A 775 -5.81 -16.71 -0.97
N TYR A 776 -4.57 -17.10 -1.24
CA TYR A 776 -3.41 -16.24 -1.02
C TYR A 776 -3.27 -15.13 -2.07
N GLU A 777 -4.07 -15.09 -3.13
CA GLU A 777 -3.87 -14.19 -4.30
C GLU A 777 -2.48 -14.40 -4.94
N GLU A 778 -2.04 -15.65 -5.08
CA GLU A 778 -0.72 -16.04 -5.61
C GLU A 778 -0.81 -17.08 -6.75
N PRO A 779 0.19 -17.16 -7.65
CA PRO A 779 0.24 -18.20 -8.67
C PRO A 779 0.47 -19.59 -8.05
N CYS A 780 -0.26 -20.59 -8.54
CA CYS A 780 0.02 -21.99 -8.20
C CYS A 780 1.24 -22.48 -8.99
N PHE A 781 2.45 -22.37 -8.43
CA PHE A 781 3.68 -22.69 -9.16
C PHE A 781 3.92 -24.19 -9.34
N ILE A 782 4.23 -24.58 -10.59
CA ILE A 782 5.06 -25.77 -10.86
C ILE A 782 6.54 -25.42 -10.69
N TYR A 783 7.40 -26.41 -10.42
CA TYR A 783 8.80 -26.21 -10.06
C TYR A 783 9.60 -25.42 -11.09
N GLU A 784 9.51 -25.79 -12.38
CA GLU A 784 10.25 -25.12 -13.46
C GLU A 784 9.86 -23.64 -13.55
N LYS A 785 8.57 -23.34 -13.33
CA LYS A 785 8.07 -21.96 -13.29
C LYS A 785 8.50 -21.22 -12.03
N ALA A 786 8.56 -21.85 -10.86
CA ALA A 786 9.13 -21.19 -9.68
C ALA A 786 10.62 -20.86 -9.88
N ILE A 787 11.38 -21.74 -10.54
CA ILE A 787 12.79 -21.51 -10.88
C ILE A 787 12.93 -20.37 -11.91
N GLU A 788 12.17 -20.39 -13.00
CA GLU A 788 12.11 -19.29 -13.98
C GLU A 788 11.73 -17.95 -13.31
N PHE A 789 10.73 -17.97 -12.43
CA PHE A 789 10.27 -16.81 -11.70
C PHE A 789 11.34 -16.29 -10.74
N ASN A 790 11.98 -17.14 -9.94
CA ASN A 790 13.02 -16.73 -9.01
C ASN A 790 14.25 -16.17 -9.74
N ALA A 791 14.66 -16.80 -10.85
CA ALA A 791 15.71 -16.28 -11.73
C ALA A 791 15.35 -14.91 -12.33
N SER A 792 14.05 -14.65 -12.54
CA SER A 792 13.51 -13.39 -13.06
C SER A 792 13.13 -12.37 -11.98
N PHE A 793 12.94 -12.78 -10.71
CA PHE A 793 12.47 -11.98 -9.57
C PHE A 793 13.00 -12.53 -8.22
N PRO A 794 14.31 -12.38 -7.95
CA PRO A 794 14.90 -12.80 -6.69
C PRO A 794 14.37 -11.94 -5.54
N GLY A 795 14.16 -12.57 -4.39
CA GLY A 795 13.59 -11.95 -3.19
C GLY A 795 12.38 -12.72 -2.67
N ARG A 796 11.47 -13.15 -3.55
CA ARG A 796 10.31 -13.97 -3.15
C ARG A 796 10.72 -15.34 -2.61
N PHE A 797 11.65 -16.01 -3.31
CA PHE A 797 12.00 -17.38 -3.01
C PHE A 797 13.38 -17.46 -2.36
N LYS A 798 13.44 -17.95 -1.12
CA LYS A 798 14.71 -18.30 -0.47
C LYS A 798 15.16 -19.70 -0.90
N PRO A 799 16.31 -19.87 -1.57
CA PRO A 799 16.84 -21.20 -1.87
C PRO A 799 17.26 -21.94 -0.60
N LEU A 800 16.87 -23.20 -0.51
CA LEU A 800 17.28 -24.17 0.50
C LEU A 800 18.14 -25.27 -0.15
N SER A 801 18.42 -26.36 0.58
CA SER A 801 19.16 -27.51 0.06
C SER A 801 18.42 -28.22 -1.09
N ASN A 802 19.18 -28.93 -1.92
CA ASN A 802 18.68 -29.80 -2.98
C ASN A 802 17.76 -29.12 -4.01
N GLY A 803 17.93 -27.81 -4.25
CA GLY A 803 17.11 -27.04 -5.18
C GLY A 803 15.72 -26.65 -4.67
N THR A 804 15.36 -27.02 -3.44
CA THR A 804 14.09 -26.59 -2.82
C THR A 804 14.05 -25.07 -2.68
N LEU A 805 12.93 -24.46 -3.06
CA LEU A 805 12.66 -23.04 -2.81
C LEU A 805 11.64 -22.89 -1.67
N PHE A 806 11.86 -21.94 -0.77
CA PHE A 806 10.89 -21.50 0.22
C PHE A 806 10.24 -20.20 -0.26
N ASP A 807 8.91 -20.13 -0.28
CA ASP A 807 8.15 -18.95 -0.73
C ASP A 807 7.89 -17.99 0.45
N ASP A 808 8.78 -17.01 0.62
CA ASP A 808 8.71 -16.00 1.69
C ASP A 808 7.39 -15.22 1.64
N GLN A 809 6.83 -15.03 0.43
CA GLN A 809 5.59 -14.28 0.18
C GLN A 809 4.35 -15.07 0.64
N VAL A 810 4.23 -16.35 0.29
CA VAL A 810 3.13 -17.21 0.76
C VAL A 810 3.24 -17.45 2.28
N TYR A 811 4.45 -17.66 2.79
CA TYR A 811 4.69 -17.82 4.23
C TYR A 811 4.24 -16.59 5.02
N SER A 812 4.62 -15.39 4.58
CA SER A 812 4.22 -14.13 5.20
C SER A 812 2.70 -13.92 5.16
N LYS A 813 2.02 -14.28 4.07
CA LYS A 813 0.53 -14.25 3.99
C LYS A 813 -0.12 -15.23 4.97
N ARG A 814 0.43 -16.44 5.10
CA ARG A 814 -0.04 -17.45 6.07
C ARG A 814 0.12 -16.98 7.52
N LEU A 815 1.22 -16.31 7.84
CA LEU A 815 1.46 -15.71 9.16
C LEU A 815 0.52 -14.52 9.43
N ALA A 816 0.33 -13.63 8.45
CA ALA A 816 -0.44 -12.39 8.59
C ALA A 816 -1.85 -12.61 9.16
N LEU A 817 -2.51 -13.72 8.83
CA LEU A 817 -3.85 -14.04 9.32
C LEU A 817 -3.88 -14.37 10.82
N SER A 818 -2.89 -15.13 11.31
CA SER A 818 -2.73 -15.42 12.75
C SER A 818 -2.33 -14.17 13.52
N ILE A 819 -1.49 -13.32 12.91
CA ILE A 819 -1.05 -12.02 13.45
C ILE A 819 -2.24 -11.06 13.58
N ASP A 820 -3.00 -10.84 12.51
CA ASP A 820 -4.19 -9.99 12.51
C ASP A 820 -5.21 -10.48 13.55
N THR A 821 -5.44 -11.79 13.64
CA THR A 821 -6.36 -12.38 14.62
C THR A 821 -5.93 -12.06 16.05
N LEU A 822 -4.65 -12.23 16.39
CA LEU A 822 -4.09 -11.86 17.69
C LEU A 822 -4.25 -10.36 17.98
N LEU A 823 -3.89 -9.51 17.03
CA LEU A 823 -3.90 -8.06 17.21
C LEU A 823 -5.33 -7.53 17.37
N PHE A 824 -6.29 -8.00 16.57
CA PHE A 824 -7.70 -7.62 16.74
C PHE A 824 -8.27 -8.12 18.08
N GLU A 825 -7.97 -9.36 18.49
CA GLU A 825 -8.43 -9.91 19.77
C GLU A 825 -7.87 -9.13 20.95
N ALA A 826 -6.55 -8.87 20.99
CA ALA A 826 -5.92 -8.11 22.06
C ALA A 826 -6.50 -6.69 22.18
N ASN A 827 -6.68 -6.02 21.05
CA ASN A 827 -7.24 -4.69 20.95
C ASN A 827 -8.70 -4.63 21.44
N GLU A 828 -9.57 -5.57 21.03
CA GLU A 828 -10.96 -5.58 21.51
C GLU A 828 -11.06 -5.95 23.00
N ARG A 829 -10.29 -6.95 23.48
CA ARG A 829 -10.27 -7.29 24.91
C ARG A 829 -9.82 -6.11 25.78
N ALA A 830 -8.81 -5.35 25.35
CA ALA A 830 -8.36 -4.15 26.05
C ALA A 830 -9.40 -3.02 26.03
N LYS A 831 -10.09 -2.78 24.89
CA LYS A 831 -11.22 -1.85 24.81
C LYS A 831 -12.36 -2.22 25.77
N MET A 832 -12.70 -3.51 25.87
CA MET A 832 -13.73 -4.00 26.79
C MET A 832 -13.36 -3.72 28.25
N GLN A 833 -12.08 -3.80 28.62
CA GLN A 833 -11.56 -3.43 29.94
C GLN A 833 -11.24 -1.94 30.11
N ARG A 834 -11.38 -1.11 29.06
CA ARG A 834 -11.02 0.32 29.03
C ARG A 834 -9.57 0.62 29.43
N THR A 835 -8.65 -0.29 29.08
CA THR A 835 -7.20 -0.14 29.28
C THR A 835 -6.46 -0.36 27.94
N THR A 836 -5.12 -0.40 27.95
CA THR A 836 -4.33 -0.86 26.79
C THR A 836 -3.80 -2.28 27.00
N ALA A 837 -3.59 -3.02 25.92
CA ALA A 837 -2.99 -4.35 25.92
C ALA A 837 -1.46 -4.28 25.95
N PHE A 838 -0.88 -5.15 26.77
CA PHE A 838 0.50 -5.60 26.66
C PHE A 838 0.46 -7.02 26.07
N VAL A 839 0.93 -7.19 24.84
CA VAL A 839 0.80 -8.45 24.08
C VAL A 839 2.09 -9.25 24.12
N HIS A 840 2.04 -10.47 24.67
CA HIS A 840 3.14 -11.42 24.65
C HIS A 840 3.01 -12.38 23.46
N VAL A 841 4.07 -12.45 22.67
CA VAL A 841 4.14 -13.19 21.41
C VAL A 841 5.26 -14.22 21.47
N VAL A 842 4.90 -15.51 21.37
CA VAL A 842 5.85 -16.60 21.13
C VAL A 842 6.03 -16.86 19.64
N GLY A 843 7.14 -17.48 19.25
CA GLY A 843 7.42 -17.81 17.85
C GLY A 843 6.53 -18.95 17.32
N LEU A 844 5.46 -18.61 16.60
CA LEU A 844 4.48 -19.56 16.06
C LEU A 844 5.10 -20.42 14.95
N GLY A 845 5.26 -21.73 15.18
CA GLY A 845 5.92 -22.64 14.23
C GLY A 845 7.44 -22.43 14.08
N LEU A 846 8.06 -21.60 14.93
CA LEU A 846 9.50 -21.29 14.89
C LEU A 846 10.36 -22.17 15.82
N GLY A 847 9.74 -23.19 16.42
CA GLY A 847 10.39 -24.27 17.17
C GLY A 847 10.95 -25.35 16.24
N VAL A 848 10.60 -26.62 16.50
CA VAL A 848 11.02 -27.77 15.69
C VAL A 848 10.41 -27.79 14.27
N TRP A 849 9.36 -27.01 14.03
CA TRP A 849 8.68 -26.93 12.73
C TRP A 849 9.33 -26.01 11.70
N LYS A 850 10.30 -25.16 12.06
CA LYS A 850 11.02 -24.34 11.07
C LYS A 850 12.06 -25.20 10.34
N ILE A 851 12.30 -24.88 9.08
CA ILE A 851 13.36 -25.51 8.27
C ILE A 851 14.51 -24.56 7.96
N SER A 852 14.38 -23.26 8.29
CA SER A 852 15.46 -22.29 8.10
C SER A 852 15.39 -21.12 9.09
N PRO A 853 16.53 -20.59 9.58
CA PRO A 853 16.54 -19.46 10.52
C PRO A 853 15.87 -18.18 10.01
N HIS A 854 15.89 -17.92 8.69
CA HIS A 854 15.36 -16.68 8.10
C HIS A 854 13.86 -16.47 8.38
N GLN A 855 13.11 -17.55 8.64
CA GLN A 855 11.70 -17.53 9.04
C GLN A 855 11.46 -16.69 10.30
N GLN A 856 12.46 -16.55 11.18
CA GLN A 856 12.36 -15.71 12.38
C GLN A 856 12.35 -14.21 12.04
N SER A 857 13.10 -13.79 11.03
CA SER A 857 13.04 -12.41 10.52
C SER A 857 11.71 -12.15 9.82
N LEU A 858 11.33 -13.02 8.86
CA LEU A 858 10.04 -12.91 8.16
C LEU A 858 8.85 -12.81 9.13
N PHE A 859 8.88 -13.53 10.25
CA PHE A 859 7.85 -13.44 11.28
C PHE A 859 7.77 -12.05 11.93
N LEU A 860 8.91 -11.49 12.38
CA LEU A 860 8.97 -10.17 12.99
C LEU A 860 8.62 -9.07 11.98
N ASP A 861 9.13 -9.17 10.76
CA ASP A 861 8.94 -8.16 9.71
C ASP A 861 7.51 -8.22 9.13
N THR A 862 6.87 -9.40 9.10
CA THR A 862 5.41 -9.53 8.86
C THR A 862 4.62 -8.84 9.97
N PHE A 863 4.99 -9.03 11.24
CA PHE A 863 4.35 -8.34 12.36
C PHE A 863 4.41 -6.81 12.20
N ALA A 864 5.58 -6.24 11.93
CA ALA A 864 5.72 -4.81 11.68
C ALA A 864 4.86 -4.33 10.50
N THR A 865 4.87 -5.10 9.40
CA THR A 865 4.06 -4.82 8.20
C THR A 865 2.56 -4.81 8.51
N ARG A 866 2.08 -5.72 9.36
CA ARG A 866 0.67 -5.77 9.80
C ARG A 866 0.33 -4.67 10.79
N ILE A 867 1.21 -4.35 11.74
CA ILE A 867 1.02 -3.22 12.68
C ILE A 867 0.88 -1.91 11.90
N ILE A 868 1.78 -1.63 10.94
CA ILE A 868 1.72 -0.44 10.08
C ILE A 868 0.50 -0.47 9.16
N GLY A 869 0.15 -1.65 8.61
CA GLY A 869 -0.98 -1.83 7.71
C GLY A 869 -2.35 -1.62 8.38
N LEU A 870 -2.51 -2.08 9.62
CA LEU A 870 -3.72 -1.93 10.42
C LEU A 870 -3.80 -0.57 11.12
N GLY A 871 -2.68 -0.01 11.57
CA GLY A 871 -2.57 1.34 12.13
C GLY A 871 -3.64 1.65 13.17
N ASN A 872 -4.53 2.58 12.85
CA ASN A 872 -5.57 3.07 13.77
C ASN A 872 -6.63 2.02 14.19
N HIS A 873 -6.64 0.84 13.58
CA HIS A 873 -7.44 -0.27 14.09
C HIS A 873 -6.90 -0.86 15.41
N LEU A 874 -5.65 -0.54 15.80
CA LEU A 874 -4.93 -1.07 16.97
C LEU A 874 -4.79 -0.09 18.16
N HIS A 875 -5.68 0.90 18.26
CA HIS A 875 -5.63 1.98 19.27
C HIS A 875 -5.56 1.55 20.74
N ALA A 876 -5.97 0.33 21.08
CA ALA A 876 -5.92 -0.19 22.44
C ALA A 876 -4.74 -1.15 22.68
N ILE A 877 -3.79 -1.29 21.77
CA ILE A 877 -2.50 -1.96 22.04
C ILE A 877 -1.46 -0.89 22.32
N SER A 878 -0.70 -1.00 23.42
CA SER A 878 0.43 -0.10 23.69
C SER A 878 1.78 -0.77 23.46
N ASP A 879 1.90 -2.08 23.74
CA ASP A 879 3.17 -2.78 23.76
C ASP A 879 3.03 -4.20 23.19
N ILE A 880 4.03 -4.64 22.42
CA ILE A 880 4.16 -6.02 21.94
C ILE A 880 5.55 -6.53 22.31
N VAL A 881 5.62 -7.63 23.05
CA VAL A 881 6.87 -8.34 23.36
C VAL A 881 6.98 -9.64 22.57
N PHE A 882 8.03 -9.72 21.76
CA PHE A 882 8.45 -10.92 21.05
C PHE A 882 9.39 -11.72 21.94
N ALA A 883 8.84 -12.74 22.60
CA ALA A 883 9.54 -13.55 23.56
C ALA A 883 10.43 -14.61 22.87
N TYR A 884 11.63 -14.77 23.43
CA TYR A 884 12.70 -15.65 22.95
C TYR A 884 13.31 -15.26 21.59
N PHE A 885 13.11 -14.03 21.13
CA PHE A 885 13.84 -13.45 20.01
C PHE A 885 15.10 -12.70 20.49
N GLY A 886 16.13 -12.64 19.64
CA GLY A 886 17.38 -11.96 19.96
C GLY A 886 17.20 -10.43 19.99
N SER A 887 17.79 -9.76 20.98
CA SER A 887 17.76 -8.29 21.07
C SER A 887 18.53 -7.57 19.96
N ASN A 888 19.30 -8.30 19.17
CA ASN A 888 19.99 -7.85 17.96
C ASN A 888 19.15 -8.01 16.68
N MET A 889 17.96 -8.64 16.76
CA MET A 889 17.02 -8.68 15.64
C MET A 889 16.20 -7.38 15.60
N THR A 890 15.56 -7.13 14.46
CA THR A 890 14.62 -6.01 14.29
C THR A 890 13.25 -6.52 13.88
N CYS A 891 12.22 -5.71 14.09
CA CYS A 891 10.85 -5.95 13.67
C CYS A 891 10.48 -4.87 12.65
N GLY A 892 10.65 -5.15 11.36
CA GLY A 892 10.47 -4.18 10.27
C GLY A 892 11.48 -3.02 10.32
N GLY A 893 12.72 -3.29 10.76
CA GLY A 893 13.76 -2.29 10.97
C GLY A 893 13.73 -1.60 12.35
N TYR A 894 12.68 -1.80 13.16
CA TYR A 894 12.59 -1.26 14.53
C TYR A 894 13.32 -2.18 15.52
N GLN A 895 14.13 -1.61 16.41
CA GLN A 895 14.90 -2.31 17.44
C GLN A 895 14.08 -2.55 18.72
N SER A 896 14.62 -3.36 19.64
CA SER A 896 14.00 -3.56 20.95
C SER A 896 13.99 -2.26 21.76
N GLY A 897 12.80 -1.78 22.12
CA GLY A 897 12.55 -0.50 22.78
C GLY A 897 11.95 0.56 21.87
N ASP A 898 12.06 0.42 20.54
CA ASP A 898 11.50 1.37 19.59
C ASP A 898 9.96 1.34 19.56
N THR A 899 9.37 2.40 19.04
CA THR A 899 7.92 2.53 18.85
C THR A 899 7.60 2.59 17.35
N ILE A 900 6.82 1.65 16.85
CA ILE A 900 6.27 1.71 15.48
C ILE A 900 5.19 2.80 15.45
N PRO A 901 5.37 3.91 14.70
CA PRO A 901 4.49 5.06 14.76
C PRO A 901 3.14 4.78 14.09
N ILE A 902 2.05 5.18 14.75
CA ILE A 902 0.67 5.06 14.25
C ILE A 902 -0.01 6.43 14.37
N PRO A 903 -0.28 7.13 13.25
CA PRO A 903 -0.84 8.49 13.27
C PRO A 903 -2.21 8.59 13.93
N GLY A 904 -2.26 9.21 15.11
CA GLY A 904 -3.47 9.36 15.93
C GLY A 904 -3.65 8.30 17.01
N HIS A 905 -2.65 7.44 17.24
CA HIS A 905 -2.66 6.49 18.35
C HIS A 905 -2.43 7.21 19.70
N PRO A 906 -3.10 6.81 20.80
CA PRO A 906 -2.98 7.47 22.11
C PRO A 906 -1.56 7.50 22.72
N LYS A 907 -0.65 6.65 22.25
CA LYS A 907 0.76 6.58 22.66
C LYS A 907 1.72 6.89 21.50
N SER A 908 1.24 7.57 20.46
CA SER A 908 1.95 7.84 19.18
C SER A 908 2.29 6.60 18.34
N GLY A 909 2.16 5.40 18.88
CA GLY A 909 2.48 4.14 18.22
C GLY A 909 2.43 2.95 19.18
N ILE A 910 2.98 1.81 18.74
CA ILE A 910 3.10 0.59 19.55
C ILE A 910 4.59 0.33 19.84
N LYS A 911 4.94 0.16 21.12
CA LYS A 911 6.29 -0.18 21.57
C LYS A 911 6.61 -1.64 21.28
N ILE A 912 7.77 -1.90 20.71
CA ILE A 912 8.23 -3.25 20.37
C ILE A 912 9.36 -3.67 21.30
N ILE A 913 9.27 -4.88 21.87
CA ILE A 913 10.25 -5.40 22.83
C ILE A 913 10.68 -6.79 22.37
N LEU A 914 11.98 -7.02 22.21
CA LEU A 914 12.57 -8.34 21.93
C LEU A 914 13.41 -8.76 23.13
N ASN A 915 12.99 -9.81 23.84
CA ASN A 915 13.65 -10.31 25.06
C ASN A 915 13.26 -11.78 25.36
N LYS A 916 13.57 -12.27 26.56
CA LYS A 916 13.21 -13.62 27.05
C LYS A 916 12.16 -13.59 28.18
N ARG A 917 11.13 -12.74 28.07
CA ARG A 917 10.05 -12.62 29.08
C ARG A 917 9.22 -13.90 29.14
N GLU A 918 8.99 -14.42 30.35
CA GLU A 918 8.06 -15.53 30.59
C GLU A 918 6.60 -15.06 30.48
N PRO A 919 5.68 -15.84 29.87
CA PRO A 919 4.35 -15.39 29.46
C PRO A 919 3.56 -14.63 30.54
N HIS A 920 3.47 -15.17 31.75
CA HIS A 920 2.62 -14.66 32.84
C HIS A 920 3.40 -13.87 33.89
N THR A 921 4.63 -13.45 33.58
CA THR A 921 5.40 -12.56 34.46
C THR A 921 4.55 -11.33 34.80
N LYS A 922 4.65 -10.83 36.03
CA LYS A 922 3.96 -9.60 36.46
C LYS A 922 4.34 -8.40 35.58
N LEU A 923 3.39 -7.52 35.32
CA LEU A 923 3.62 -6.21 34.71
C LEU A 923 4.01 -5.21 35.82
N ALA A 924 5.03 -4.41 35.55
CA ALA A 924 5.63 -3.47 36.50
C ALA A 924 5.88 -2.12 35.83
N ASP A 925 6.22 -1.11 36.62
CA ASP A 925 6.56 0.24 36.14
C ASP A 925 5.49 0.80 35.17
N ASP A 926 5.90 1.30 34.00
CA ASP A 926 5.02 1.84 32.95
C ASP A 926 4.05 0.80 32.33
N ASP A 927 4.21 -0.49 32.63
CA ASP A 927 3.33 -1.57 32.17
C ASP A 927 2.21 -1.92 33.17
N MET A 928 2.28 -1.43 34.40
CA MET A 928 1.31 -1.73 35.46
C MET A 928 -0.12 -1.29 35.07
N GLY A 929 -1.09 -2.20 35.18
CA GLY A 929 -2.51 -1.95 34.89
C GLY A 929 -2.91 -2.10 33.41
N LYS A 930 -1.97 -2.45 32.53
CA LYS A 930 -2.28 -2.92 31.17
C LYS A 930 -2.91 -4.32 31.21
N LEU A 931 -3.74 -4.64 30.22
CA LEU A 931 -4.25 -6.00 30.05
C LEU A 931 -3.16 -6.90 29.46
N LEU A 932 -2.72 -7.91 30.20
CA LEU A 932 -1.82 -8.94 29.68
C LEU A 932 -2.59 -9.88 28.73
N VAL A 933 -2.13 -9.96 27.49
CA VAL A 933 -2.65 -10.87 26.45
C VAL A 933 -1.50 -11.76 25.98
N VAL A 934 -1.59 -13.07 26.20
CA VAL A 934 -0.53 -14.04 25.89
C VAL A 934 -0.95 -14.96 24.74
N SER A 935 -0.06 -15.18 23.78
CA SER A 935 -0.24 -16.24 22.78
C SER A 935 0.56 -17.50 23.14
N TYR A 936 0.00 -18.67 22.86
CA TYR A 936 0.73 -19.93 22.83
C TYR A 936 0.68 -20.54 21.43
N ALA A 937 1.75 -21.25 21.07
CA ALA A 937 1.84 -21.96 19.79
C ALA A 937 1.17 -23.32 19.91
N TRP A 938 0.07 -23.51 19.18
CA TRP A 938 -0.79 -24.70 19.22
C TRP A 938 -0.68 -25.55 17.94
N ASP A 939 -1.13 -26.80 17.97
CA ASP A 939 -1.20 -27.72 16.82
C ASP A 939 -2.62 -27.81 16.21
N GLY A 940 -2.69 -27.92 14.87
CA GLY A 940 -3.93 -27.96 14.11
C GLY A 940 -4.71 -29.28 14.15
N ASN A 941 -4.11 -30.36 14.67
CA ASN A 941 -4.69 -31.68 14.79
C ASN A 941 -4.55 -32.27 16.21
N ALA A 942 -4.20 -31.46 17.21
CA ALA A 942 -4.23 -31.82 18.63
C ALA A 942 -5.33 -31.07 19.41
N TYR A 943 -5.74 -31.63 20.55
CA TYR A 943 -6.48 -30.87 21.58
C TYR A 943 -5.53 -29.89 22.29
N PRO A 944 -6.04 -28.87 23.02
CA PRO A 944 -5.20 -27.91 23.72
C PRO A 944 -4.21 -28.60 24.67
N GLY A 945 -2.95 -28.18 24.63
CA GLY A 945 -1.87 -28.76 25.44
C GLY A 945 -1.09 -29.90 24.78
N ASN A 946 -1.62 -30.53 23.72
CA ASN A 946 -0.97 -31.56 22.89
C ASN A 946 -0.17 -32.61 23.70
N GLU A 947 1.16 -32.48 23.81
CA GLU A 947 2.04 -33.41 24.54
C GLU A 947 1.71 -33.49 26.05
N PHE A 948 0.93 -32.54 26.58
CA PHE A 948 0.32 -32.57 27.92
C PHE A 948 -0.40 -33.90 28.14
N TRP A 949 -1.24 -34.32 27.20
CA TRP A 949 -2.03 -35.56 27.30
C TRP A 949 -1.19 -36.85 27.23
N LEU A 950 0.11 -36.72 26.93
CA LEU A 950 1.08 -37.81 26.99
C LEU A 950 1.85 -37.85 28.32
N GLY A 951 1.68 -36.85 29.19
CA GLY A 951 2.43 -36.64 30.43
C GLY A 951 3.70 -35.80 30.27
N SER A 952 3.98 -35.26 29.08
CA SER A 952 5.24 -34.58 28.76
C SER A 952 5.15 -33.06 29.00
N LEU A 953 5.00 -32.68 30.28
CA LEU A 953 4.60 -31.32 30.71
C LEU A 953 5.54 -30.17 30.30
N SER A 954 6.81 -30.47 30.00
CA SER A 954 7.85 -29.48 29.67
C SER A 954 8.42 -29.61 28.24
N ALA A 955 7.80 -30.43 27.37
CA ALA A 955 8.32 -30.74 26.03
C ALA A 955 8.30 -29.56 25.05
N SER A 956 7.24 -28.76 25.05
CA SER A 956 7.06 -27.63 24.13
C SER A 956 6.28 -26.47 24.76
N GLY A 957 5.82 -25.51 23.95
CA GLY A 957 5.00 -24.38 24.43
C GLY A 957 3.56 -24.79 24.79
N ASP A 958 3.02 -25.79 24.10
CA ASP A 958 1.66 -26.31 24.31
C ASP A 958 1.46 -26.90 25.72
N PRO A 959 2.27 -27.87 26.19
CA PRO A 959 2.12 -28.44 27.52
C PRO A 959 2.52 -27.45 28.61
N ALA A 960 3.45 -26.52 28.35
CA ALA A 960 3.79 -25.46 29.28
C ALA A 960 2.61 -24.51 29.53
N ALA A 961 1.88 -24.13 28.48
CA ALA A 961 0.65 -23.32 28.58
C ALA A 961 -0.48 -24.10 29.28
N ALA A 962 -0.69 -25.37 28.93
CA ALA A 962 -1.66 -26.24 29.59
C ALA A 962 -1.30 -26.52 31.06
N SER A 963 -0.03 -26.45 31.44
CA SER A 963 0.44 -26.65 32.82
C SER A 963 0.40 -25.38 33.68
N SER A 964 0.15 -24.23 33.08
CA SER A 964 0.16 -22.93 33.76
C SER A 964 -1.18 -22.18 33.69
N THR A 965 -2.14 -22.69 32.91
CA THR A 965 -3.46 -22.09 32.61
C THR A 965 -4.54 -23.16 32.45
N GLN A 966 -5.80 -22.74 32.36
CA GLN A 966 -6.95 -23.66 32.27
C GLN A 966 -7.23 -24.18 30.84
N ILE A 967 -6.37 -23.96 29.84
CA ILE A 967 -6.70 -24.23 28.42
C ILE A 967 -7.09 -25.68 28.10
N ALA A 968 -6.56 -26.67 28.84
CA ALA A 968 -6.90 -28.08 28.67
C ALA A 968 -8.38 -28.40 28.97
N GLU A 969 -9.06 -27.55 29.77
CA GLU A 969 -10.50 -27.58 30.01
C GLU A 969 -11.22 -26.51 29.17
N LEU A 970 -10.77 -25.24 29.23
CA LEU A 970 -11.52 -24.12 28.68
C LEU A 970 -11.51 -24.06 27.15
N HIS A 971 -10.40 -24.43 26.50
CA HIS A 971 -10.27 -24.44 25.03
C HIS A 971 -10.65 -25.81 24.42
N ASN A 972 -11.16 -26.75 25.23
CA ASN A 972 -11.45 -28.12 24.81
C ASN A 972 -12.94 -28.30 24.42
N PRO A 973 -13.27 -28.59 23.13
CA PRO A 973 -14.65 -28.70 22.64
C PRO A 973 -15.45 -29.90 23.19
N ARG A 974 -14.80 -30.83 23.92
CA ARG A 974 -15.49 -31.93 24.63
C ARG A 974 -15.81 -31.60 26.09
N ILE A 975 -15.25 -30.49 26.61
CA ILE A 975 -15.41 -30.07 28.00
C ILE A 975 -16.22 -28.77 28.09
N ASN A 976 -15.90 -27.79 27.25
CA ASN A 976 -16.53 -26.48 27.21
C ASN A 976 -17.32 -26.28 25.90
N ASP A 977 -18.64 -26.17 26.01
CA ASP A 977 -19.58 -25.96 24.90
C ASP A 977 -19.39 -24.61 24.18
N LYS A 978 -18.66 -23.68 24.80
CA LYS A 978 -18.26 -22.40 24.18
C LYS A 978 -17.25 -22.57 23.05
N VAL A 979 -16.56 -23.70 22.98
CA VAL A 979 -15.63 -24.04 21.89
C VAL A 979 -16.39 -24.77 20.77
N ALA A 980 -17.31 -24.04 20.14
CA ALA A 980 -18.17 -24.55 19.07
C ALA A 980 -18.35 -23.49 17.98
N GLY A 981 -18.58 -23.93 16.73
CA GLY A 981 -18.80 -23.07 15.57
C GLY A 981 -19.99 -22.12 15.77
N LYS A 982 -21.02 -22.53 16.51
CA LYS A 982 -22.16 -21.66 16.89
C LYS A 982 -21.73 -20.40 17.68
N HIS A 983 -20.56 -20.41 18.32
CA HIS A 983 -19.97 -19.31 19.06
C HIS A 983 -18.80 -18.61 18.33
N LEU A 984 -18.53 -19.00 17.07
CA LEU A 984 -17.47 -18.45 16.24
C LEU A 984 -17.52 -16.92 16.18
N ARG A 985 -16.37 -16.30 16.45
CA ARG A 985 -16.12 -14.89 16.21
C ARG A 985 -15.27 -14.71 14.95
N ILE A 986 -15.49 -13.61 14.25
CA ILE A 986 -14.75 -13.22 13.05
C ILE A 986 -13.92 -11.99 13.39
N ALA A 987 -12.62 -12.05 13.10
CA ALA A 987 -11.68 -10.96 13.26
C ALA A 987 -11.49 -10.20 11.95
N GLY A 988 -11.42 -8.88 12.02
CA GLY A 988 -11.15 -8.03 10.86
C GLY A 988 -11.08 -6.55 11.24
N THR A 989 -11.07 -5.68 10.24
CA THR A 989 -10.96 -4.19 10.42
C THR A 989 -12.06 -3.56 11.29
N PHE A 990 -13.13 -4.30 11.59
CA PHE A 990 -14.23 -3.91 12.48
C PHE A 990 -14.04 -4.39 13.94
N GLY A 991 -12.91 -5.01 14.28
CA GLY A 991 -12.67 -5.69 15.55
C GLY A 991 -13.08 -7.17 15.48
N ILE A 992 -13.69 -7.65 16.57
CA ILE A 992 -14.15 -9.04 16.74
C ILE A 992 -15.69 -9.04 16.77
N LEU A 993 -16.34 -9.77 15.86
CA LEU A 993 -17.81 -9.89 15.81
C LEU A 993 -18.26 -11.35 15.86
N PRO A 994 -19.37 -11.70 16.54
CA PRO A 994 -19.97 -13.02 16.36
C PRO A 994 -20.40 -13.23 14.91
N PHE A 995 -20.25 -14.47 14.44
CA PHE A 995 -20.51 -14.86 13.05
C PHE A 995 -21.89 -14.39 12.57
N SER A 996 -22.93 -14.54 13.40
CA SER A 996 -24.29 -14.09 13.08
C SER A 996 -24.35 -12.61 12.66
N LYS A 997 -23.66 -11.72 13.40
CA LYS A 997 -23.56 -10.27 13.10
C LYS A 997 -22.62 -9.96 11.93
N TYR A 998 -21.54 -10.73 11.76
CA TYR A 998 -20.63 -10.56 10.61
C TYR A 998 -21.36 -10.80 9.28
N ARG A 999 -22.32 -11.74 9.21
CA ARG A 999 -23.13 -11.96 7.99
C ARG A 999 -23.82 -10.69 7.52
N THR A 1000 -24.40 -9.89 8.41
CA THR A 1000 -25.00 -8.59 8.05
C THR A 1000 -23.96 -7.64 7.45
N VAL A 1001 -22.75 -7.60 7.99
CA VAL A 1001 -21.63 -6.81 7.45
C VAL A 1001 -21.23 -7.31 6.05
N ALA A 1002 -21.13 -8.62 5.84
CA ALA A 1002 -20.84 -9.22 4.53
C ALA A 1002 -21.93 -8.96 3.49
N ILE A 1003 -23.21 -8.99 3.88
CA ILE A 1003 -24.36 -8.68 3.03
C ILE A 1003 -24.39 -7.18 2.66
N LEU A 1004 -24.05 -6.29 3.59
CA LEU A 1004 -23.99 -4.84 3.35
C LEU A 1004 -22.73 -4.43 2.55
N ALA A 1005 -21.65 -5.20 2.64
CA ALA A 1005 -20.44 -5.04 1.83
C ALA A 1005 -20.59 -5.53 0.38
N LYS A 1006 -21.80 -5.93 -0.04
CA LYS A 1006 -22.12 -6.25 -1.44
C LYS A 1006 -21.67 -5.14 -2.39
N PRO A 1007 -20.89 -5.46 -3.45
CA PRO A 1007 -21.05 -4.75 -4.72
C PRO A 1007 -22.53 -4.84 -5.10
N ARG A 1008 -23.14 -3.76 -5.59
CA ARG A 1008 -24.55 -3.80 -6.03
C ARG A 1008 -24.72 -4.82 -7.15
N LEU A 1009 -25.14 -6.03 -6.80
CA LEU A 1009 -25.69 -7.04 -7.71
C LEU A 1009 -27.07 -6.57 -8.21
N ALA A 1010 -27.06 -5.51 -9.00
CA ALA A 1010 -28.21 -5.02 -9.74
C ALA A 1010 -28.31 -5.82 -11.03
N ASN A 1011 -29.05 -6.94 -10.95
CA ASN A 1011 -29.85 -7.60 -12.02
C ASN A 1011 -29.95 -9.11 -11.76
N LEU A 1012 -30.89 -9.49 -10.88
CA LEU A 1012 -31.50 -10.82 -10.86
C LEU A 1012 -33.01 -10.65 -10.58
N LYS A 1013 -33.72 -10.18 -11.62
CA LYS A 1013 -35.16 -10.39 -11.82
C LYS A 1013 -35.36 -11.21 -13.10
N SER A 1014 -34.71 -12.35 -13.12
CA SER A 1014 -34.93 -13.51 -13.98
C SER A 1014 -34.51 -14.73 -13.16
N ASP A 1015 -35.07 -15.90 -13.47
CA ASP A 1015 -34.82 -17.17 -12.77
C ASP A 1015 -35.35 -17.25 -11.33
N MET A 1016 -36.67 -17.08 -11.20
CA MET A 1016 -37.51 -17.83 -10.25
C MET A 1016 -38.66 -18.54 -11.00
N THR A 1017 -38.32 -19.27 -12.05
CA THR A 1017 -39.22 -20.19 -12.77
C THR A 1017 -38.37 -21.31 -13.36
N GLN A 1018 -38.62 -22.56 -12.94
CA GLN A 1018 -37.78 -23.75 -13.14
C GLN A 1018 -36.47 -23.67 -12.32
N VAL A 1019 -36.10 -24.65 -11.48
CA VAL A 1019 -36.63 -26.00 -11.20
C VAL A 1019 -37.04 -26.10 -9.73
#